data_AF-A0A1J5EJ22-F1
#
_entry.id   AF-A0A1J5EJ22-F1
#
_cell.length_a   1.000
_cell.length_b   1.000
_cell.length_c   1.000
_cell.angle_alpha   90.00
_cell.angle_beta   90.00
_cell.angle_gamma   90.00
#
_symmetry.space_group_name_H-M   'P 1'
#
loop_
_entity.id
_entity.type
_entity.pdbx_description
1 polymer ?
#
loop_
_entity_poly.entity_id
_entity_poly.type
_entity_poly.pdbx_seq_one_letter_code
_entity_poly.pdbx_strand_id
1 'polypeptide(L)'
;MYAGHGQLERSVGESRWTEEVSRREPVYPLNLFRHEEALHVQEDQKPLDCDYLVNRINYIHFAGKKAFAVLNHPRHRASIMVNVFPEPCSGKEIICKWADDSFQGSRVHEFSLKHLVIDDQRDLLVVPAQISHRLENGFGLNLPCESFLSGRRSARRYNAPGIDAEIIQDGWTATGTVIDFNSRGIRVKVRPANANSLHWFNCGETAMLNLKREGRIFFSGRCNCLRNEAGYEEREILLTPAESSVKRFPKNQTRNPRQQLVPAPVISFIHPLMNRRVSFTVSDISTSGMSLFEREEDACLLPGLIIDDLCIEMVGGARFHCTAQVIHRGEENERGIKCGIAILDMDVRSYSQFSNVLSNAIDPQSHISGQVDIENLWEFFFKSGFIYSAKYKMLNNSRDSFKETYRKIYNENPDISRHFTYEENGKIYGHISIIRAYSKTWMIHHHAAIAHDKKRPGFIVLKHLMHNLNDMHRLPSARMDYVLCYYRPENQFPARVFGGFAEELKDSQGCSVDKFAYLPYTRLSLAKKFPQGWTLDEATAGDLWELNNIYSNKSGGLLLNALDLKHDGNPGSELDDSYGSIGLKRHCKSYSLCDEGVLKAVILVNESDLGINLSELLNSIQVLVLDPEALPWSVLSVAIGRLTSGYQGDKVPLMFYPHTYTRLQNIPSEKEYEAWVLNCGQGHLFMEYMQRRFRIRF
;
A
#
# COMPACT_ATOMS: atom_id res chain seq x y z
N MET A 1 -38.76 -44.38 46.95
CA MET A 1 -39.99 -45.06 47.42
C MET A 1 -40.48 -45.91 46.26
N TYR A 2 -40.36 -47.25 46.41
CA TYR A 2 -40.87 -48.37 45.59
C TYR A 2 -40.60 -48.36 44.06
N ALA A 3 -39.80 -49.30 43.50
CA ALA A 3 -40.07 -50.74 43.29
C ALA A 3 -41.38 -50.95 42.50
N GLY A 4 -41.48 -51.71 41.41
CA GLY A 4 -40.75 -52.89 40.94
C GLY A 4 -41.79 -53.84 40.32
N HIS A 5 -41.32 -54.87 39.60
CA HIS A 5 -42.05 -56.04 39.06
C HIS A 5 -42.78 -55.86 37.71
N GLY A 6 -42.75 -56.84 36.79
CA GLY A 6 -42.27 -58.21 36.92
C GLY A 6 -42.15 -58.94 35.59
N GLN A 7 -41.29 -59.96 35.62
CA GLN A 7 -41.06 -61.00 34.62
C GLN A 7 -42.21 -62.02 34.55
N LEU A 8 -42.27 -62.72 33.41
CA LEU A 8 -42.67 -64.14 33.26
C LEU A 8 -41.77 -64.70 32.13
N GLU A 9 -40.76 -65.55 32.38
CA GLU A 9 -40.81 -67.03 32.46
C GLU A 9 -41.49 -67.67 31.21
N ARG A 10 -40.91 -68.58 30.41
CA ARG A 10 -39.96 -69.70 30.63
C ARG A 10 -39.29 -70.19 29.33
N SER A 11 -38.25 -71.01 29.54
CA SER A 11 -37.48 -71.90 28.63
C SER A 11 -38.36 -72.84 27.78
N VAL A 12 -37.88 -73.45 26.68
CA VAL A 12 -36.91 -74.57 26.58
C VAL A 12 -36.54 -74.79 25.08
N GLY A 13 -35.30 -75.19 24.78
CA GLY A 13 -35.01 -75.95 23.54
C GLY A 13 -33.60 -75.88 22.94
N GLU A 14 -32.69 -76.68 23.48
CA GLU A 14 -31.65 -77.48 22.77
C GLU A 14 -30.72 -76.86 21.70
N SER A 15 -29.44 -76.74 22.10
CA SER A 15 -28.21 -77.12 21.39
C SER A 15 -28.11 -77.08 19.85
N ARG A 16 -27.15 -76.30 19.33
CA ARG A 16 -26.00 -76.82 18.55
C ARG A 16 -24.99 -75.72 18.21
N TRP A 17 -23.72 -76.11 18.30
CA TRP A 17 -22.52 -75.38 17.91
C TRP A 17 -22.55 -74.92 16.45
N THR A 18 -22.20 -73.65 16.18
CA THR A 18 -21.44 -73.25 14.98
C THR A 18 -20.69 -71.93 15.26
N GLU A 19 -19.36 -72.05 15.21
CA GLU A 19 -18.30 -71.06 15.04
C GLU A 19 -18.72 -69.60 14.79
N GLU A 20 -18.40 -68.72 15.73
CA GLU A 20 -18.23 -67.28 15.49
C GLU A 20 -17.03 -67.05 14.57
N VAL A 21 -17.28 -66.96 13.27
CA VAL A 21 -16.36 -66.31 12.35
C VAL A 21 -16.42 -64.80 12.62
N SER A 22 -15.52 -64.33 13.47
CA SER A 22 -15.17 -62.91 13.61
C SER A 22 -14.70 -62.37 12.26
N ARG A 23 -15.64 -61.90 11.42
CA ARG A 23 -15.34 -61.00 10.30
C ARG A 23 -15.04 -59.62 10.87
N ARG A 24 -13.79 -59.40 11.26
CA ARG A 24 -13.23 -58.05 11.29
C ARG A 24 -13.09 -57.60 9.85
N GLU A 25 -14.02 -56.77 9.38
CA GLU A 25 -13.81 -55.99 8.17
C GLU A 25 -12.56 -55.11 8.36
N PRO A 26 -11.59 -55.14 7.45
CA PRO A 26 -10.41 -54.32 7.60
C PRO A 26 -10.73 -52.88 7.19
N VAL A 27 -10.66 -51.97 8.16
CA VAL A 27 -10.67 -50.52 7.92
C VAL A 27 -9.31 -50.15 7.32
N TYR A 28 -9.28 -49.87 6.01
CA TYR A 28 -8.10 -49.33 5.33
C TYR A 28 -8.44 -47.94 4.76
N PRO A 29 -7.92 -46.84 5.34
CA PRO A 29 -7.80 -45.59 4.59
C PRO A 29 -6.51 -45.67 3.76
N LEU A 30 -6.42 -46.62 2.83
CA LEU A 30 -5.29 -46.69 1.91
C LEU A 30 -5.59 -45.77 0.73
N ASN A 31 -4.83 -44.67 0.61
CA ASN A 31 -4.87 -43.80 -0.56
C ASN A 31 -4.41 -44.58 -1.79
N LEU A 32 -5.37 -45.06 -2.58
CA LEU A 32 -5.14 -45.67 -3.88
C LEU A 32 -4.36 -44.70 -4.77
N PHE A 33 -3.18 -45.11 -5.23
CA PHE A 33 -2.39 -44.32 -6.15
C PHE A 33 -2.89 -44.56 -7.59
N ARG A 34 -3.64 -43.59 -8.12
CA ARG A 34 -4.29 -43.69 -9.45
C ARG A 34 -3.50 -43.06 -10.60
N HIS A 35 -2.28 -42.58 -10.34
CA HIS A 35 -1.45 -41.85 -11.30
C HIS A 35 -0.17 -42.61 -11.64
N GLU A 36 -0.26 -43.92 -11.90
CA GLU A 36 0.91 -44.75 -12.28
C GLU A 36 1.60 -44.23 -13.55
N GLU A 37 0.85 -43.57 -14.44
CA GLU A 37 1.37 -42.95 -15.66
C GLU A 37 2.44 -41.88 -15.38
N ALA A 38 2.34 -41.19 -14.24
CA ALA A 38 3.30 -40.15 -13.83
C ALA A 38 4.64 -40.73 -13.33
N LEU A 39 4.75 -42.06 -13.20
CA LEU A 39 5.96 -42.76 -12.76
C LEU A 39 6.64 -43.52 -13.91
N HIS A 40 6.12 -43.45 -15.14
CA HIS A 40 6.76 -44.06 -16.30
C HIS A 40 8.01 -43.29 -16.74
N VAL A 41 9.00 -44.05 -17.23
CA VAL A 41 10.21 -43.54 -17.87
C VAL A 41 9.82 -43.00 -19.24
N GLN A 42 10.12 -41.73 -19.52
CA GLN A 42 10.05 -41.20 -20.89
C GLN A 42 11.32 -41.57 -21.66
N GLU A 43 11.21 -41.92 -22.94
CA GLU A 43 12.32 -42.45 -23.78
C GLU A 43 13.56 -41.54 -23.86
N ASP A 44 13.46 -40.25 -23.50
CA ASP A 44 14.55 -39.26 -23.53
C ASP A 44 15.22 -38.95 -22.15
N GLN A 45 14.95 -39.72 -21.08
CA GLN A 45 15.49 -39.42 -19.74
C GLN A 45 16.90 -39.97 -19.53
N LYS A 46 17.85 -39.08 -19.18
CA LYS A 46 19.21 -39.47 -18.79
C LYS A 46 19.21 -40.16 -17.41
N PRO A 47 19.91 -41.30 -17.23
CA PRO A 47 20.11 -41.91 -15.93
C PRO A 47 20.87 -40.96 -14.99
N LEU A 48 20.46 -40.92 -13.73
CA LEU A 48 21.08 -40.11 -12.69
C LEU A 48 22.32 -40.79 -12.10
N ASP A 49 23.31 -39.98 -11.74
CA ASP A 49 24.50 -40.44 -11.03
C ASP A 49 24.16 -40.88 -9.59
N CYS A 50 24.82 -41.94 -9.11
CA CYS A 50 24.62 -42.50 -7.77
C CYS A 50 24.99 -41.49 -6.68
N ASP A 51 26.07 -40.73 -6.85
CA ASP A 51 26.51 -39.76 -5.84
C ASP A 51 25.52 -38.59 -5.74
N TYR A 52 24.93 -38.18 -6.87
CA TYR A 52 23.82 -37.23 -6.88
C TYR A 52 22.62 -37.75 -6.09
N LEU A 53 22.21 -39.00 -6.31
CA LEU A 53 21.08 -39.63 -5.62
C LEU A 53 21.31 -39.72 -4.10
N VAL A 54 22.50 -40.16 -3.69
CA VAL A 54 22.90 -40.25 -2.27
C VAL A 54 22.89 -38.87 -1.61
N ASN A 55 23.49 -37.87 -2.25
CA ASN A 55 23.48 -36.49 -1.74
C ASN A 55 22.06 -35.93 -1.65
N ARG A 56 21.18 -36.27 -2.59
CA ARG A 56 19.78 -35.82 -2.57
C ARG A 56 18.99 -36.45 -1.42
N ILE A 57 19.17 -37.75 -1.20
CA ILE A 57 18.56 -38.47 -0.08
C ILE A 57 19.04 -37.91 1.25
N ASN A 58 20.36 -37.70 1.39
CA ASN A 58 20.96 -37.10 2.58
C ASN A 58 20.43 -35.68 2.83
N TYR A 59 20.19 -34.90 1.77
CA TYR A 59 19.56 -33.58 1.89
C TYR A 59 18.10 -33.67 2.39
N ILE A 60 17.32 -34.67 1.96
CA ILE A 60 15.94 -34.89 2.44
C ILE A 60 15.94 -35.21 3.92
N HIS A 61 16.82 -36.13 4.34
CA HIS A 61 17.03 -36.45 5.74
C HIS A 61 17.44 -35.20 6.54
N PHE A 62 18.46 -34.47 6.09
CA PHE A 62 18.94 -33.24 6.74
C PHE A 62 17.85 -32.18 6.87
N ALA A 63 16.97 -32.06 5.86
CA ALA A 63 15.85 -31.13 5.87
C ALA A 63 14.62 -31.65 6.65
N GLY A 64 14.68 -32.85 7.24
CA GLY A 64 13.56 -33.48 7.95
C GLY A 64 12.33 -33.75 7.06
N LYS A 65 12.54 -33.91 5.75
CA LYS A 65 11.47 -34.10 4.77
C LYS A 65 11.11 -35.57 4.59
N LYS A 66 9.91 -35.82 4.07
CA LYS A 66 9.40 -37.16 3.75
C LYS A 66 9.71 -37.52 2.28
N ALA A 67 9.85 -38.81 2.02
CA ALA A 67 9.76 -39.41 0.70
C ALA A 67 8.51 -40.32 0.62
N PHE A 68 8.23 -40.88 -0.55
CA PHE A 68 7.09 -41.74 -0.78
C PHE A 68 7.53 -43.13 -1.22
N ALA A 69 7.01 -44.19 -0.62
CA ALA A 69 7.14 -45.54 -1.11
C ALA A 69 5.85 -45.93 -1.86
N VAL A 70 6.00 -46.36 -3.12
CA VAL A 70 4.91 -46.87 -3.94
C VAL A 70 4.91 -48.39 -3.82
N LEU A 71 3.87 -48.95 -3.21
CA LEU A 71 3.75 -50.36 -2.89
C LEU A 71 2.64 -51.01 -3.73
N ASN A 72 2.90 -52.22 -4.22
CA ASN A 72 1.92 -53.05 -4.90
C ASN A 72 1.28 -54.04 -3.94
N HIS A 73 -0.05 -54.15 -3.99
CA HIS A 73 -0.75 -55.22 -3.28
C HIS A 73 -0.65 -56.53 -4.09
N PRO A 74 -0.30 -57.68 -3.49
CA PRO A 74 -0.11 -58.94 -4.21
C PRO A 74 -1.39 -59.56 -4.78
N ARG A 75 -2.58 -59.17 -4.27
CA ARG A 75 -3.89 -59.74 -4.66
C ARG A 75 -4.76 -58.76 -5.45
N HIS A 76 -4.53 -57.46 -5.29
CA HIS A 76 -5.28 -56.42 -5.98
C HIS A 76 -4.34 -55.69 -6.93
N ARG A 77 -4.73 -55.48 -8.19
CA ARG A 77 -3.96 -54.68 -9.18
C ARG A 77 -3.98 -53.18 -8.85
N ALA A 78 -3.73 -52.84 -7.60
CA ALA A 78 -3.80 -51.49 -7.05
C ALA A 78 -2.48 -51.16 -6.36
N SER A 79 -1.90 -50.04 -6.75
CA SER A 79 -0.78 -49.41 -6.05
C SER A 79 -1.28 -48.53 -4.91
N ILE A 80 -0.54 -48.49 -3.82
CA ILE A 80 -0.71 -47.53 -2.72
C ILE A 80 0.56 -46.70 -2.58
N MET A 81 0.43 -45.45 -2.16
CA MET A 81 1.57 -44.57 -1.90
C MET A 81 1.59 -44.20 -0.42
N VAL A 82 2.72 -44.43 0.24
CA VAL A 82 2.89 -44.24 1.68
C VAL A 82 4.10 -43.37 2.00
N ASN A 83 3.99 -42.58 3.06
CA ASN A 83 5.05 -41.68 3.50
C ASN A 83 6.16 -42.44 4.25
N VAL A 84 7.42 -42.11 3.94
CA VAL A 84 8.61 -42.67 4.59
C VAL A 84 9.62 -41.58 4.93
N PHE A 85 10.41 -41.81 5.97
CA PHE A 85 11.53 -40.97 6.37
C PHE A 85 12.85 -41.68 6.04
N PRO A 86 13.65 -41.18 5.08
CA PRO A 86 14.96 -41.73 4.80
C PRO A 86 15.94 -41.40 5.93
N GLU A 87 16.76 -42.37 6.31
CA GLU A 87 17.93 -42.20 7.18
C GLU A 87 19.17 -41.76 6.38
N PRO A 88 20.23 -41.26 7.03
CA PRO A 88 21.49 -40.96 6.35
C PRO A 88 22.04 -42.21 5.66
N CYS A 89 22.50 -42.06 4.41
CA CYS A 89 23.15 -43.11 3.66
C CYS A 89 24.57 -42.71 3.24
N SER A 90 25.51 -43.64 3.41
CA SER A 90 26.87 -43.56 2.86
C SER A 90 27.08 -44.75 1.93
N GLY A 91 26.95 -44.53 0.62
CA GLY A 91 27.03 -45.59 -0.39
C GLY A 91 25.66 -45.98 -0.96
N LYS A 92 25.50 -47.25 -1.36
CA LYS A 92 24.32 -47.71 -2.11
C LYS A 92 23.18 -48.24 -1.26
N GLU A 93 23.31 -48.28 0.06
CA GLU A 93 22.25 -48.75 0.95
C GLU A 93 21.60 -47.59 1.69
N ILE A 94 20.26 -47.58 1.72
CA ILE A 94 19.46 -46.60 2.46
C ILE A 94 18.42 -47.33 3.30
N ILE A 95 18.21 -46.82 4.52
CA ILE A 95 17.15 -47.24 5.42
C ILE A 95 16.02 -46.20 5.37
N CYS A 96 14.78 -46.66 5.20
CA CYS A 96 13.59 -45.83 5.23
C CYS A 96 12.68 -46.27 6.39
N LYS A 97 12.28 -45.35 7.26
CA LYS A 97 11.32 -45.58 8.34
C LYS A 97 9.90 -45.24 7.88
N TRP A 98 8.91 -46.00 8.32
CA TRP A 98 7.51 -45.70 8.06
C TRP A 98 7.08 -44.43 8.81
N ALA A 99 6.36 -43.52 8.15
CA ALA A 99 5.84 -42.32 8.78
C ALA A 99 4.47 -42.53 9.48
N ASP A 100 3.84 -43.68 9.27
CA ASP A 100 2.51 -44.03 9.79
C ASP A 100 2.61 -45.35 10.57
N ASP A 101 2.13 -45.33 11.82
CA ASP A 101 2.18 -46.48 12.72
C ASP A 101 1.29 -47.64 12.24
N SER A 102 0.32 -47.39 11.36
CA SER A 102 -0.49 -48.44 10.72
C SER A 102 0.31 -49.39 9.83
N PHE A 103 1.54 -49.00 9.45
CA PHE A 103 2.51 -49.83 8.74
C PHE A 103 3.56 -50.47 9.66
N GLN A 104 3.39 -50.39 10.98
CA GLN A 104 4.21 -51.12 11.95
C GLN A 104 3.55 -52.48 12.23
N GLY A 105 4.21 -53.59 11.87
CA GLY A 105 3.76 -54.96 12.15
C GLY A 105 3.54 -55.89 10.95
N SER A 106 2.99 -57.08 11.24
CA SER A 106 3.09 -58.32 10.44
C SER A 106 2.31 -58.40 9.11
N ARG A 107 1.59 -57.34 8.68
CA ARG A 107 0.84 -57.33 7.40
C ARG A 107 1.52 -56.55 6.28
N VAL A 108 2.58 -55.79 6.57
CA VAL A 108 3.39 -55.12 5.53
C VAL A 108 4.21 -56.12 4.70
N HIS A 109 4.38 -57.34 5.19
CA HIS A 109 5.06 -58.45 4.49
C HIS A 109 4.39 -58.83 3.17
N GLU A 110 3.12 -58.49 2.97
CA GLU A 110 2.39 -58.82 1.74
C GLU A 110 2.74 -57.87 0.59
N PHE A 111 3.16 -56.63 0.87
CA PHE A 111 3.39 -55.63 -0.17
C PHE A 111 4.81 -55.70 -0.77
N SER A 112 4.91 -55.51 -2.09
CA SER A 112 6.19 -55.32 -2.79
C SER A 112 6.42 -53.85 -3.11
N LEU A 113 7.65 -53.37 -2.90
CA LEU A 113 8.06 -52.03 -3.31
C LEU A 113 8.22 -51.97 -4.83
N LYS A 114 7.58 -50.99 -5.46
CA LYS A 114 7.72 -50.70 -6.89
C LYS A 114 8.75 -49.58 -7.10
N HIS A 115 8.55 -48.45 -6.41
CA HIS A 115 9.43 -47.29 -6.49
C HIS A 115 9.54 -46.59 -5.13
N LEU A 116 10.71 -46.03 -4.86
CA LEU A 116 10.86 -44.92 -3.94
C LEU A 116 10.77 -43.62 -4.75
N VAL A 117 9.85 -42.74 -4.38
CA VAL A 117 9.58 -41.48 -5.06
C VAL A 117 9.96 -40.34 -4.12
N ILE A 118 10.84 -39.48 -4.60
CA ILE A 118 11.34 -38.31 -3.91
C ILE A 118 10.79 -37.08 -4.61
N ASP A 119 10.04 -36.26 -3.89
CA ASP A 119 9.57 -34.98 -4.41
C ASP A 119 10.70 -33.93 -4.28
N ASP A 120 11.31 -33.57 -5.41
CA ASP A 120 12.30 -32.49 -5.49
C ASP A 120 11.64 -31.12 -5.76
N GLN A 121 10.33 -30.98 -5.56
CA GLN A 121 9.51 -29.80 -5.83
C GLN A 121 9.39 -29.44 -7.33
N ARG A 122 10.43 -29.71 -8.14
CA ARG A 122 10.49 -29.57 -9.60
C ARG A 122 10.21 -30.90 -10.31
N ASP A 123 10.94 -31.94 -9.92
CA ASP A 123 10.91 -33.27 -10.54
C ASP A 123 10.54 -34.32 -9.49
N LEU A 124 9.90 -35.40 -9.91
CA LEU A 124 9.75 -36.60 -9.10
C LEU A 124 10.94 -37.49 -9.40
N LEU A 125 11.85 -37.60 -8.45
CA LEU A 125 12.94 -38.55 -8.55
C LEU A 125 12.39 -39.95 -8.24
N VAL A 126 12.35 -40.79 -9.26
CA VAL A 126 11.78 -42.14 -9.18
C VAL A 126 12.92 -43.14 -9.15
N VAL A 127 13.03 -43.85 -8.03
CA VAL A 127 14.05 -44.85 -7.78
C VAL A 127 13.40 -46.24 -7.82
N PRO A 128 13.59 -47.01 -8.90
CA PRO A 128 13.11 -48.38 -8.96
C PRO A 128 13.93 -49.24 -7.99
N ALA A 129 13.32 -49.69 -6.89
CA ALA A 129 14.05 -50.41 -5.86
C ALA A 129 13.24 -51.58 -5.32
N GLN A 130 13.96 -52.64 -4.96
CA GLN A 130 13.42 -53.75 -4.18
C GLN A 130 13.90 -53.62 -2.74
N ILE A 131 13.06 -54.07 -1.81
CA ILE A 131 13.40 -54.12 -0.39
C ILE A 131 14.53 -55.13 -0.22
N SER A 132 15.70 -54.70 0.28
CA SER A 132 16.85 -55.56 0.56
C SER A 132 16.66 -56.34 1.85
N HIS A 133 16.20 -55.66 2.91
CA HIS A 133 15.86 -56.26 4.19
C HIS A 133 14.73 -55.46 4.85
N ARG A 134 13.95 -56.10 5.74
CA ARG A 134 12.84 -55.46 6.45
C ARG A 134 13.22 -55.19 7.90
N LEU A 135 12.77 -54.06 8.44
CA LEU A 135 12.97 -53.65 9.83
C LEU A 135 11.59 -53.56 10.49
N GLU A 136 11.56 -53.55 11.83
CA GLU A 136 10.31 -53.47 12.60
C GLU A 136 9.53 -52.18 12.31
N ASN A 137 10.25 -51.07 12.09
CA ASN A 137 9.70 -49.74 11.81
C ASN A 137 10.05 -49.21 10.42
N GLY A 138 10.47 -50.06 9.48
CA GLY A 138 10.96 -49.61 8.19
C GLY A 138 11.45 -50.72 7.25
N PHE A 139 12.28 -50.33 6.30
CA PHE A 139 12.92 -51.23 5.34
C PHE A 139 14.24 -50.66 4.84
N GLY A 140 15.17 -51.55 4.53
CA GLY A 140 16.37 -51.23 3.76
C GLY A 140 16.13 -51.46 2.27
N LEU A 141 16.80 -50.67 1.43
CA LEU A 141 16.84 -50.88 -0.02
C LEU A 141 18.22 -50.53 -0.56
N ASN A 142 18.59 -51.20 -1.66
CA ASN A 142 19.78 -50.88 -2.43
C ASN A 142 19.41 -49.90 -3.54
N LEU A 143 20.09 -48.76 -3.58
CA LEU A 143 19.93 -47.73 -4.59
C LEU A 143 20.49 -48.26 -5.93
N PRO A 144 19.65 -48.33 -6.99
CA PRO A 144 20.10 -48.68 -8.33
C PRO A 144 20.92 -47.54 -8.96
N CYS A 145 21.82 -47.89 -9.89
CA CYS A 145 22.47 -46.90 -10.77
C CYS A 145 21.55 -46.39 -11.88
N GLU A 146 20.36 -46.98 -12.03
CA GLU A 146 19.35 -46.63 -13.04
C GLU A 146 18.16 -45.93 -12.37
N SER A 147 18.38 -44.70 -11.91
CA SER A 147 17.30 -43.82 -11.43
C SER A 147 17.02 -42.70 -12.44
N PHE A 148 15.79 -42.22 -12.47
CA PHE A 148 15.34 -41.27 -13.48
C PHE A 148 14.47 -40.16 -12.86
N LEU A 149 14.51 -38.98 -13.48
CA LEU A 149 13.66 -37.84 -13.13
C LEU A 149 12.36 -37.96 -13.93
N SER A 150 11.25 -38.28 -13.27
CA SER A 150 9.93 -38.32 -13.90
C SER A 150 9.12 -37.05 -13.65
N GLY A 151 8.35 -36.63 -14.65
CA GLY A 151 7.46 -35.48 -14.59
C GLY A 151 8.17 -34.13 -14.47
N ARG A 152 8.46 -33.48 -15.61
CA ARG A 152 8.86 -32.06 -15.60
C ARG A 152 7.65 -31.20 -15.29
N ARG A 153 7.48 -30.77 -14.03
CA ARG A 153 6.56 -29.67 -13.76
C ARG A 153 7.12 -28.42 -14.43
N SER A 154 6.28 -27.69 -15.16
CA SER A 154 6.70 -26.43 -15.80
C SER A 154 7.09 -25.35 -14.77
N ALA A 155 6.59 -25.45 -13.53
CA ALA A 155 6.86 -24.52 -12.44
C ALA A 155 6.79 -25.23 -11.08
N ARG A 156 7.74 -24.91 -10.19
CA ARG A 156 7.81 -25.41 -8.82
C ARG A 156 6.58 -25.02 -8.01
N ARG A 157 6.03 -25.96 -7.22
CA ARG A 157 4.97 -25.67 -6.24
C ARG A 157 5.55 -25.50 -4.84
N TYR A 158 5.01 -24.56 -4.10
CA TYR A 158 5.42 -24.16 -2.76
C TYR A 158 4.29 -24.44 -1.79
N ASN A 159 4.61 -25.06 -0.65
CA ASN A 159 3.67 -25.23 0.45
C ASN A 159 3.34 -23.88 1.07
N ALA A 160 2.07 -23.68 1.44
CA ALA A 160 1.58 -22.43 2.00
C ALA A 160 0.69 -22.66 3.25
N PRO A 161 1.26 -23.24 4.32
CA PRO A 161 0.49 -23.55 5.53
C PRO A 161 0.07 -22.27 6.28
N GLY A 162 -1.03 -22.38 7.04
CA GLY A 162 -1.50 -21.29 7.90
C GLY A 162 -2.05 -20.09 7.13
N ILE A 163 -2.72 -20.36 6.01
CA ILE A 163 -3.37 -19.35 5.18
C ILE A 163 -4.82 -19.73 5.01
N ASP A 164 -5.69 -18.84 5.43
CA ASP A 164 -7.12 -18.98 5.27
C ASP A 164 -7.51 -18.61 3.84
N ALA A 165 -8.33 -19.44 3.22
CA ALA A 165 -8.88 -19.24 1.89
C ALA A 165 -10.39 -19.06 1.98
N GLU A 166 -10.91 -18.05 1.30
CA GLU A 166 -12.34 -17.80 1.13
C GLU A 166 -12.65 -17.70 -0.36
N ILE A 167 -13.58 -18.53 -0.82
CA ILE A 167 -14.07 -18.53 -2.20
C ILE A 167 -15.48 -17.96 -2.19
N ILE A 168 -15.75 -17.02 -3.10
CA ILE A 168 -17.06 -16.42 -3.31
C ILE A 168 -17.44 -16.55 -4.80
N GLN A 169 -18.61 -17.12 -5.10
CA GLN A 169 -19.16 -17.20 -6.46
C GLN A 169 -20.68 -17.05 -6.38
N ASP A 170 -21.24 -16.00 -6.99
CA ASP A 170 -22.69 -15.75 -7.08
C ASP A 170 -23.46 -15.89 -5.74
N GLY A 171 -22.84 -15.42 -4.65
CA GLY A 171 -23.40 -15.50 -3.28
C GLY A 171 -23.13 -16.82 -2.55
N TRP A 172 -22.64 -17.85 -3.23
CA TRP A 172 -22.08 -19.04 -2.59
C TRP A 172 -20.71 -18.72 -1.98
N THR A 173 -20.49 -19.20 -0.75
CA THR A 173 -19.25 -18.98 0.00
C THR A 173 -18.70 -20.29 0.57
N ALA A 174 -17.39 -20.42 0.51
CA ALA A 174 -16.65 -21.54 1.12
C ALA A 174 -15.36 -21.04 1.76
N THR A 175 -15.01 -21.62 2.90
CA THR A 175 -13.83 -21.25 3.69
C THR A 175 -12.96 -22.47 3.95
N GLY A 176 -11.65 -22.28 4.03
CA GLY A 176 -10.71 -23.32 4.40
C GLY A 176 -9.27 -22.83 4.33
N THR A 177 -8.35 -23.66 3.83
CA THR A 177 -6.91 -23.36 3.87
C THR A 177 -6.21 -23.58 2.53
N VAL A 178 -5.14 -22.83 2.28
CA VAL A 178 -4.25 -23.09 1.13
C VAL A 178 -3.39 -24.33 1.42
N ILE A 179 -3.30 -25.24 0.44
CA ILE A 179 -2.41 -26.39 0.48
C ILE A 179 -1.03 -25.98 -0.06
N ASP A 180 -1.03 -25.57 -1.33
CA ASP A 180 0.17 -25.24 -2.08
C ASP A 180 -0.15 -24.24 -3.20
N PHE A 181 0.87 -23.61 -3.77
CA PHE A 181 0.71 -22.70 -4.91
C PHE A 181 1.96 -22.69 -5.80
N ASN A 182 1.82 -22.15 -7.00
CA ASN A 182 2.93 -21.65 -7.81
C ASN A 182 2.50 -20.35 -8.49
N SER A 183 3.36 -19.75 -9.32
CA SER A 183 3.00 -18.52 -10.06
C SER A 183 1.85 -18.66 -11.08
N ARG A 184 1.32 -19.86 -11.31
CA ARG A 184 0.20 -20.11 -12.22
C ARG A 184 -1.10 -20.47 -11.50
N GLY A 185 -1.07 -21.07 -10.32
CA GLY A 185 -2.27 -21.50 -9.62
C GLY A 185 -2.09 -21.87 -8.16
N ILE A 186 -3.19 -21.77 -7.42
CA ILE A 186 -3.31 -21.94 -5.98
C ILE A 186 -4.24 -23.12 -5.72
N ARG A 187 -3.80 -24.08 -4.92
CA ARG A 187 -4.63 -25.22 -4.49
C ARG A 187 -5.14 -24.95 -3.09
N VAL A 188 -6.45 -25.02 -2.92
CA VAL A 188 -7.13 -24.76 -1.66
C VAL A 188 -7.99 -25.94 -1.25
N LYS A 189 -8.12 -26.15 0.05
CA LYS A 189 -9.02 -27.13 0.66
C LYS A 189 -10.10 -26.37 1.41
N VAL A 190 -11.36 -26.52 1.02
CA VAL A 190 -12.47 -25.68 1.51
C VAL A 190 -13.69 -26.50 1.94
N ARG A 191 -14.46 -25.95 2.88
CA ARG A 191 -15.81 -26.38 3.26
C ARG A 191 -16.80 -25.25 2.93
N PRO A 192 -18.02 -25.55 2.45
CA PRO A 192 -19.02 -24.52 2.23
C PRO A 192 -19.49 -23.94 3.56
N ALA A 193 -19.93 -22.67 3.56
CA ALA A 193 -20.52 -22.06 4.75
C ALA A 193 -21.83 -22.75 5.17
N ASN A 194 -22.62 -23.20 4.20
CA ASN A 194 -23.84 -23.98 4.42
C ASN A 194 -23.56 -25.45 4.13
N ALA A 195 -23.81 -26.32 5.12
CA ALA A 195 -23.77 -27.77 4.91
C ALA A 195 -24.69 -28.15 3.74
N ASN A 196 -24.20 -29.01 2.84
CA ASN A 196 -24.86 -29.46 1.60
C ASN A 196 -24.91 -28.48 0.40
N SER A 197 -24.30 -27.30 0.45
CA SER A 197 -24.26 -26.39 -0.72
C SER A 197 -23.07 -26.61 -1.67
N LEU A 198 -22.26 -27.65 -1.48
CA LEU A 198 -21.07 -27.93 -2.31
C LEU A 198 -21.37 -28.01 -3.82
N HIS A 199 -22.57 -28.45 -4.19
CA HIS A 199 -23.01 -28.58 -5.58
C HIS A 199 -23.30 -27.23 -6.26
N TRP A 200 -23.37 -26.12 -5.53
CA TRP A 200 -23.60 -24.79 -6.09
C TRP A 200 -22.34 -24.18 -6.71
N PHE A 201 -21.15 -24.69 -6.37
CA PHE A 201 -19.92 -24.23 -7.00
C PHE A 201 -19.80 -24.71 -8.45
N ASN A 202 -19.75 -23.77 -9.39
CA ASN A 202 -19.59 -24.01 -10.81
C ASN A 202 -18.13 -23.77 -11.24
N CYS A 203 -17.41 -24.85 -11.54
CA CYS A 203 -16.01 -24.79 -11.98
C CYS A 203 -15.84 -24.18 -13.39
N GLY A 204 -16.91 -24.06 -14.18
CA GLY A 204 -16.89 -23.40 -15.49
C GLY A 204 -16.90 -21.87 -15.43
N GLU A 205 -17.24 -21.29 -14.27
CA GLU A 205 -17.34 -19.85 -14.06
C GLU A 205 -16.19 -19.35 -13.17
N THR A 206 -15.91 -18.05 -13.26
CA THR A 206 -14.91 -17.40 -12.42
C THR A 206 -15.42 -17.27 -10.98
N ALA A 207 -14.53 -17.44 -10.01
CA ALA A 207 -14.81 -17.22 -8.59
C ALA A 207 -13.85 -16.17 -8.01
N MET A 208 -14.28 -15.43 -6.98
CA MET A 208 -13.39 -14.58 -6.20
C MET A 208 -12.67 -15.43 -5.15
N LEU A 209 -11.33 -15.34 -5.10
CA LEU A 209 -10.52 -15.94 -4.06
C LEU A 209 -9.91 -14.85 -3.19
N ASN A 210 -10.14 -14.92 -1.88
CA ASN A 210 -9.48 -14.11 -0.87
C ASN A 210 -8.55 -15.00 -0.03
N LEU A 211 -7.30 -14.61 0.12
CA LEU A 211 -6.34 -15.26 1.01
C LEU A 211 -6.00 -14.34 2.17
N LYS A 212 -6.11 -14.89 3.38
CA LYS A 212 -5.97 -14.15 4.63
C LYS A 212 -4.96 -14.85 5.55
N ARG A 213 -4.24 -14.05 6.34
CA ARG A 213 -3.47 -14.51 7.50
C ARG A 213 -3.71 -13.52 8.62
N GLU A 214 -4.08 -14.01 9.80
CA GLU A 214 -4.39 -13.17 10.97
C GLU A 214 -5.43 -12.08 10.65
N GLY A 215 -6.43 -12.43 9.83
CA GLY A 215 -7.49 -11.51 9.39
C GLY A 215 -7.09 -10.51 8.30
N ARG A 216 -5.81 -10.39 7.94
CA ARG A 216 -5.33 -9.48 6.87
C ARG A 216 -5.37 -10.17 5.51
N ILE A 217 -5.98 -9.51 4.53
CA ILE A 217 -6.03 -9.99 3.14
C ILE A 217 -4.73 -9.59 2.43
N PHE A 218 -4.00 -10.56 1.91
CA PHE A 218 -2.79 -10.32 1.10
C PHE A 218 -2.93 -10.82 -0.34
N PHE A 219 -4.06 -11.42 -0.69
CA PHE A 219 -4.43 -11.70 -2.08
C PHE A 219 -5.94 -11.64 -2.21
N SER A 220 -6.43 -10.91 -3.21
CA SER A 220 -7.84 -10.92 -3.61
C SER A 220 -7.90 -10.82 -5.13
N GLY A 221 -8.51 -11.80 -5.76
CA GLY A 221 -8.52 -11.88 -7.22
C GLY A 221 -9.54 -12.85 -7.78
N ARG A 222 -10.00 -12.53 -8.99
CA ARG A 222 -10.82 -13.40 -9.82
C ARG A 222 -9.98 -14.57 -10.32
N CYS A 223 -10.48 -15.79 -10.11
CA CYS A 223 -9.79 -17.02 -10.45
C CYS A 223 -10.70 -17.98 -11.21
N ASN A 224 -10.14 -18.70 -12.18
CA ASN A 224 -10.80 -19.79 -12.87
C ASN A 224 -10.48 -21.11 -12.16
N CYS A 225 -11.45 -22.03 -12.14
CA CYS A 225 -11.25 -23.37 -11.59
C CYS A 225 -10.69 -24.29 -12.68
N LEU A 226 -9.50 -24.88 -12.42
CA LEU A 226 -8.90 -25.87 -13.32
C LEU A 226 -9.23 -27.30 -12.92
N ARG A 227 -9.32 -27.56 -11.62
CA ARG A 227 -9.58 -28.90 -11.07
C ARG A 227 -10.40 -28.78 -9.80
N ASN A 228 -11.31 -29.71 -9.63
CA ASN A 228 -12.16 -29.82 -8.45
C ASN A 228 -12.23 -31.30 -8.05
N GLU A 229 -11.63 -31.65 -6.92
CA GLU A 229 -11.68 -32.99 -6.35
C GLU A 229 -12.70 -33.02 -5.21
N ALA A 230 -13.75 -33.81 -5.42
CA ALA A 230 -14.86 -33.91 -4.49
C ALA A 230 -14.53 -34.89 -3.34
N GLY A 231 -14.41 -34.37 -2.12
CA GLY A 231 -14.58 -35.14 -0.89
C GLY A 231 -16.02 -35.02 -0.36
N TYR A 232 -16.34 -35.81 0.68
CA TYR A 232 -17.70 -35.86 1.27
C TYR A 232 -18.06 -34.55 2.01
N GLU A 233 -17.12 -33.96 2.76
CA GLU A 233 -17.32 -32.71 3.50
C GLU A 233 -16.43 -31.55 3.04
N GLU A 234 -15.28 -31.87 2.45
CA GLU A 234 -14.27 -30.92 1.99
C GLU A 234 -14.05 -31.08 0.49
N ARG A 235 -13.73 -29.98 -0.19
CA ARG A 235 -13.28 -30.00 -1.60
C ARG A 235 -11.89 -29.46 -1.72
N GLU A 236 -11.10 -30.09 -2.58
CA GLU A 236 -9.83 -29.54 -3.03
C GLU A 236 -10.00 -28.93 -4.41
N ILE A 237 -9.71 -27.63 -4.52
CA ILE A 237 -9.94 -26.84 -5.73
C ILE A 237 -8.61 -26.23 -6.15
N LEU A 238 -8.25 -26.42 -7.43
CA LEU A 238 -7.13 -25.75 -8.06
C LEU A 238 -7.64 -24.52 -8.82
N LEU A 239 -7.25 -23.34 -8.37
CA LEU A 239 -7.65 -22.05 -8.90
C LEU A 239 -6.47 -21.38 -9.61
N THR A 240 -6.73 -20.68 -10.71
CA THR A 240 -5.73 -19.87 -11.42
C THR A 240 -6.22 -18.44 -11.58
N PRO A 241 -5.37 -17.41 -11.40
CA PRO A 241 -5.77 -16.03 -11.67
C PRO A 241 -6.35 -15.89 -13.08
N ALA A 242 -7.55 -15.33 -13.20
CA ALA A 242 -8.25 -15.18 -14.48
C ALA A 242 -7.58 -14.12 -15.37
N GLU A 243 -6.93 -13.14 -14.76
CA GLU A 243 -6.22 -12.06 -15.44
C GLU A 243 -4.73 -12.09 -15.09
N SER A 244 -3.89 -11.79 -16.08
CA SER A 244 -2.44 -11.62 -15.90
C SER A 244 -2.05 -10.23 -15.37
N SER A 245 -3.02 -9.32 -15.23
CA SER A 245 -2.82 -7.96 -14.74
C SER A 245 -3.94 -7.50 -13.82
N VAL A 246 -3.60 -6.68 -12.82
CA VAL A 246 -4.55 -6.04 -11.91
C VAL A 246 -4.58 -4.53 -12.18
N LYS A 247 -5.79 -3.99 -12.38
CA LYS A 247 -6.00 -2.54 -12.55
C LYS A 247 -6.22 -1.88 -11.20
N ARG A 248 -5.14 -1.69 -10.42
CA ARG A 248 -5.20 -1.02 -9.11
C ARG A 248 -5.46 0.49 -9.23
N PHE A 249 -4.82 1.13 -10.22
CA PHE A 249 -4.92 2.56 -10.47
C PHE A 249 -5.47 2.84 -11.88
N PRO A 250 -6.17 3.97 -12.10
CA PRO A 250 -6.55 4.42 -13.43
C PRO A 250 -5.32 4.51 -14.36
N LYS A 251 -5.53 4.29 -15.65
CA LYS A 251 -4.46 4.52 -16.63
C LYS A 251 -4.22 6.02 -16.77
N ASN A 252 -3.10 6.50 -16.21
CA ASN A 252 -2.64 7.87 -16.44
C ASN A 252 -1.96 8.02 -17.80
N GLN A 253 -2.24 9.14 -18.49
CA GLN A 253 -1.53 9.55 -19.70
C GLN A 253 -0.11 10.02 -19.38
N THR A 254 0.06 10.82 -18.30
CA THR A 254 1.37 11.27 -17.83
C THR A 254 1.83 10.43 -16.63
N ARG A 255 2.93 9.70 -16.81
CA ARG A 255 3.56 8.87 -15.76
C ARG A 255 4.92 9.44 -15.41
N ASN A 256 5.33 9.23 -14.16
CA ASN A 256 6.68 9.53 -13.76
C ASN A 256 7.68 8.64 -14.53
N PRO A 257 8.87 9.18 -14.87
CA PRO A 257 9.84 8.46 -15.69
C PRO A 257 10.41 7.26 -14.94
N ARG A 258 10.44 6.10 -15.62
CA ARG A 258 11.09 4.88 -15.12
C ARG A 258 12.59 4.93 -15.40
N GLN A 259 13.38 4.57 -14.39
CA GLN A 259 14.84 4.58 -14.42
C GLN A 259 15.39 3.16 -14.43
N GLN A 260 16.43 2.94 -15.23
CA GLN A 260 17.29 1.76 -15.13
C GLN A 260 18.57 2.19 -14.41
N LEU A 261 18.63 1.91 -13.12
CA LEU A 261 19.75 2.34 -12.29
C LEU A 261 20.93 1.39 -12.44
N VAL A 262 22.15 1.94 -12.37
CA VAL A 262 23.39 1.18 -12.39
C VAL A 262 24.25 1.62 -11.19
N PRO A 263 24.56 0.70 -10.24
CA PRO A 263 24.07 -0.68 -10.15
C PRO A 263 22.56 -0.79 -9.88
N ALA A 264 21.96 -1.93 -10.27
CA ALA A 264 20.53 -2.16 -10.13
C ALA A 264 20.14 -2.41 -8.66
N PRO A 265 19.01 -1.85 -8.18
CA PRO A 265 18.53 -2.10 -6.83
C PRO A 265 18.00 -3.53 -6.69
N VAL A 266 17.98 -4.01 -5.45
CA VAL A 266 17.45 -5.31 -5.07
C VAL A 266 16.24 -5.10 -4.19
N ILE A 267 15.18 -5.86 -4.41
CA ILE A 267 14.04 -5.89 -3.50
C ILE A 267 14.10 -7.15 -2.66
N SER A 268 13.71 -7.06 -1.39
CA SER A 268 13.63 -8.21 -0.50
C SER A 268 12.41 -8.11 0.41
N PHE A 269 11.76 -9.25 0.67
CA PHE A 269 10.58 -9.32 1.54
C PHE A 269 10.32 -10.75 2.00
N ILE A 270 9.48 -10.91 3.03
CA ILE A 270 8.95 -12.22 3.42
C ILE A 270 7.73 -12.51 2.53
N HIS A 271 7.83 -13.53 1.69
CA HIS A 271 6.76 -13.88 0.78
C HIS A 271 5.49 -14.29 1.55
N PRO A 272 4.32 -13.63 1.34
CA PRO A 272 3.12 -13.87 2.14
C PRO A 272 2.68 -15.34 2.16
N LEU A 273 2.70 -16.00 1.00
CA LEU A 273 2.33 -17.41 0.89
C LEU A 273 3.37 -18.40 1.45
N MET A 274 4.67 -18.23 1.17
CA MET A 274 5.71 -19.19 1.58
C MET A 274 6.21 -18.97 3.01
N ASN A 275 5.98 -17.78 3.57
CA ASN A 275 6.61 -17.32 4.81
C ASN A 275 8.14 -17.48 4.81
N ARG A 276 8.78 -17.12 3.68
CA ARG A 276 10.22 -17.18 3.47
C ARG A 276 10.71 -15.91 2.83
N ARG A 277 11.94 -15.51 3.18
CA ARG A 277 12.59 -14.35 2.54
C ARG A 277 12.91 -14.68 1.09
N VAL A 278 12.51 -13.79 0.19
CA VAL A 278 12.84 -13.81 -1.24
C VAL A 278 13.50 -12.48 -1.63
N SER A 279 14.28 -12.51 -2.69
CA SER A 279 14.96 -11.31 -3.21
C SER A 279 15.02 -11.31 -4.73
N PHE A 280 14.86 -10.14 -5.34
CA PHE A 280 14.88 -9.97 -6.79
C PHE A 280 15.67 -8.73 -7.19
N THR A 281 16.42 -8.85 -8.28
CA THR A 281 17.03 -7.67 -8.93
C THR A 281 15.97 -6.93 -9.73
N VAL A 282 15.91 -5.62 -9.55
CA VAL A 282 14.96 -4.74 -10.24
C VAL A 282 15.48 -4.40 -11.64
N SER A 283 14.63 -4.53 -12.66
CA SER A 283 14.96 -4.16 -14.04
C SER A 283 14.86 -2.66 -14.28
N ASP A 284 13.78 -2.06 -13.78
CA ASP A 284 13.50 -0.62 -13.85
C ASP A 284 12.56 -0.20 -12.72
N ILE A 285 12.64 1.06 -12.33
CA ILE A 285 12.00 1.60 -11.12
C ILE A 285 11.52 3.03 -11.31
N SER A 286 10.43 3.38 -10.63
CA SER A 286 9.83 4.72 -10.56
C SER A 286 9.25 4.93 -9.17
N THR A 287 8.81 6.16 -8.87
CA THR A 287 8.17 6.51 -7.60
C THR A 287 6.83 5.81 -7.36
N SER A 288 6.19 5.24 -8.39
CA SER A 288 4.94 4.46 -8.28
C SER A 288 5.12 2.95 -8.34
N GLY A 289 6.32 2.44 -8.62
CA GLY A 289 6.53 1.00 -8.76
C GLY A 289 7.75 0.61 -9.58
N MET A 290 7.88 -0.70 -9.80
CA MET A 290 9.08 -1.33 -10.35
C MET A 290 8.73 -2.55 -11.20
N SER A 291 9.71 -3.02 -11.96
CA SER A 291 9.63 -4.26 -12.73
C SER A 291 10.83 -5.16 -12.45
N LEU A 292 10.63 -6.46 -12.60
CA LEU A 292 11.64 -7.49 -12.36
C LEU A 292 11.38 -8.72 -13.23
N PHE A 293 12.34 -9.63 -13.27
CA PHE A 293 12.23 -10.90 -13.99
C PHE A 293 12.33 -12.09 -13.03
N GLU A 294 11.41 -13.04 -13.17
CA GLU A 294 11.48 -14.37 -12.56
C GLU A 294 11.90 -15.41 -13.60
N ARG A 295 12.63 -16.43 -13.15
CA ARG A 295 12.81 -17.66 -13.93
C ARG A 295 11.52 -18.48 -13.85
N GLU A 296 11.08 -19.05 -14.97
CA GLU A 296 9.82 -19.81 -15.01
C GLU A 296 9.75 -20.94 -13.99
N GLU A 297 10.88 -21.63 -13.80
CA GLU A 297 11.01 -22.75 -12.88
C GLU A 297 10.80 -22.37 -11.39
N ASP A 298 11.22 -21.17 -10.99
CA ASP A 298 11.19 -20.69 -9.60
C ASP A 298 10.10 -19.64 -9.34
N ALA A 299 9.35 -19.24 -10.36
CA ALA A 299 8.41 -18.13 -10.28
C ALA A 299 7.36 -18.34 -9.17
N CYS A 300 7.25 -17.34 -8.31
CA CYS A 300 6.42 -17.33 -7.12
C CYS A 300 5.48 -16.11 -7.04
N LEU A 301 5.68 -15.08 -7.88
CA LEU A 301 4.82 -13.90 -7.88
C LEU A 301 3.53 -14.14 -8.67
N LEU A 302 2.41 -13.81 -8.03
CA LEU A 302 1.06 -13.93 -8.57
C LEU A 302 0.46 -12.53 -8.74
N PRO A 303 -0.19 -12.22 -9.89
CA PRO A 303 -0.98 -11.00 -10.02
C PRO A 303 -2.00 -10.88 -8.89
N GLY A 304 -2.05 -9.75 -8.20
CA GLY A 304 -2.93 -9.50 -7.06
C GLY A 304 -2.29 -9.70 -5.69
N LEU A 305 -1.11 -10.33 -5.60
CA LEU A 305 -0.40 -10.52 -4.34
C LEU A 305 0.04 -9.18 -3.76
N ILE A 306 -0.39 -8.91 -2.52
CA ILE A 306 -0.02 -7.74 -1.71
C ILE A 306 1.14 -8.15 -0.80
N ILE A 307 2.15 -7.30 -0.75
CA ILE A 307 3.36 -7.44 0.05
C ILE A 307 3.37 -6.28 1.02
N ASP A 308 3.13 -6.56 2.30
CA ASP A 308 2.95 -5.51 3.32
C ASP A 308 4.25 -4.75 3.59
N ASP A 309 5.39 -5.46 3.63
CA ASP A 309 6.71 -4.92 3.93
C ASP A 309 7.73 -5.36 2.87
N LEU A 310 7.78 -4.62 1.77
CA LEU A 310 8.78 -4.74 0.72
C LEU A 310 9.93 -3.77 0.99
N CYS A 311 11.14 -4.31 1.14
CA CYS A 311 12.36 -3.51 1.28
C CYS A 311 13.01 -3.33 -0.10
N ILE A 312 13.19 -2.08 -0.52
CA ILE A 312 13.98 -1.68 -1.68
C ILE A 312 15.38 -1.34 -1.18
N GLU A 313 16.38 -2.12 -1.57
CA GLU A 313 17.78 -1.96 -1.21
C GLU A 313 18.55 -1.29 -2.35
N MET A 314 19.05 -0.08 -2.10
CA MET A 314 19.89 0.68 -3.02
C MET A 314 21.37 0.43 -2.76
N VAL A 315 22.17 0.72 -3.77
CA VAL A 315 23.63 0.79 -3.63
C VAL A 315 24.00 1.89 -2.63
N GLY A 316 24.99 1.62 -1.77
CA GLY A 316 25.34 2.51 -0.67
C GLY A 316 24.55 2.27 0.62
N GLY A 317 23.67 1.27 0.65
CA GLY A 317 23.01 0.79 1.87
C GLY A 317 21.71 1.50 2.24
N ALA A 318 21.23 2.44 1.41
CA ALA A 318 19.91 3.04 1.62
C ALA A 318 18.81 1.98 1.43
N ARG A 319 17.84 1.97 2.34
CA ARG A 319 16.73 1.02 2.36
C ARG A 319 15.40 1.78 2.47
N PHE A 320 14.44 1.41 1.65
CA PHE A 320 13.10 1.99 1.66
C PHE A 320 12.07 0.87 1.83
N HIS A 321 11.19 1.03 2.81
CA HIS A 321 10.13 0.06 3.08
C HIS A 321 8.81 0.56 2.47
N CYS A 322 8.07 -0.32 1.83
CA CYS A 322 6.76 0.01 1.28
C CYS A 322 5.81 -1.18 1.26
N THR A 323 4.52 -0.87 1.27
CA THR A 323 3.49 -1.82 0.88
C THR A 323 3.36 -1.81 -0.63
N ALA A 324 3.33 -2.99 -1.24
CA ALA A 324 3.33 -3.13 -2.69
C ALA A 324 2.35 -4.21 -3.17
N GLN A 325 1.98 -4.17 -4.44
CA GLN A 325 1.15 -5.19 -5.07
C GLN A 325 1.72 -5.63 -6.40
N VAL A 326 1.74 -6.93 -6.66
CA VAL A 326 2.04 -7.48 -7.98
C VAL A 326 0.85 -7.17 -8.90
N ILE A 327 1.04 -6.30 -9.89
CA ILE A 327 -0.03 -5.81 -10.78
C ILE A 327 0.04 -6.37 -12.20
N HIS A 328 1.14 -7.03 -12.57
CA HIS A 328 1.33 -7.57 -13.91
C HIS A 328 2.25 -8.79 -13.84
N ARG A 329 1.91 -9.82 -14.63
CA ARG A 329 2.80 -10.93 -14.96
C ARG A 329 2.70 -11.25 -16.45
N GLY A 330 3.82 -11.34 -17.15
CA GLY A 330 3.85 -11.65 -18.58
C GLY A 330 5.14 -12.35 -18.99
N GLU A 331 5.08 -13.23 -19.98
CA GLU A 331 6.26 -13.85 -20.55
C GLU A 331 6.95 -12.86 -21.50
N GLU A 332 8.26 -12.69 -21.37
CA GLU A 332 9.08 -11.84 -22.23
C GLU A 332 10.19 -12.70 -22.82
N ASN A 333 10.20 -12.82 -24.16
CA ASN A 333 11.10 -13.71 -24.90
C ASN A 333 12.55 -13.57 -24.40
N GLU A 334 13.22 -14.70 -24.17
CA GLU A 334 14.61 -14.83 -23.71
C GLU A 334 14.92 -14.34 -22.28
N ARG A 335 14.07 -13.52 -21.65
CA ARG A 335 14.31 -12.94 -20.30
C ARG A 335 13.49 -13.58 -19.18
N GLY A 336 12.57 -14.49 -19.51
CA GLY A 336 11.74 -15.20 -18.54
C GLY A 336 10.40 -14.50 -18.30
N ILE A 337 9.93 -14.49 -17.05
CA ILE A 337 8.64 -13.89 -16.68
C ILE A 337 8.86 -12.49 -16.14
N LYS A 338 8.35 -11.48 -16.82
CA LYS A 338 8.31 -10.11 -16.33
C LYS A 338 7.19 -9.95 -15.31
N CYS A 339 7.54 -9.43 -14.14
CA CYS A 339 6.58 -9.00 -13.12
C CYS A 339 6.60 -7.48 -12.96
N GLY A 340 5.42 -6.87 -12.85
CA GLY A 340 5.25 -5.47 -12.49
C GLY A 340 4.70 -5.36 -11.07
N ILE A 341 5.35 -4.55 -10.25
CA ILE A 341 4.96 -4.28 -8.86
C ILE A 341 4.64 -2.80 -8.73
N ALA A 342 3.46 -2.49 -8.18
CA ALA A 342 3.06 -1.12 -7.84
C ALA A 342 3.25 -0.87 -6.34
N ILE A 343 3.75 0.32 -5.99
CA ILE A 343 3.80 0.79 -4.61
C ILE A 343 2.38 1.24 -4.23
N LEU A 344 1.87 0.73 -3.12
CA LEU A 344 0.55 1.06 -2.56
C LEU A 344 0.65 2.12 -1.48
N ASP A 345 1.64 1.99 -0.60
CA ASP A 345 1.92 2.98 0.42
C ASP A 345 3.41 2.99 0.77
N MET A 346 3.90 4.15 1.20
CA MET A 346 5.24 4.37 1.69
C MET A 346 5.16 5.60 2.60
N ASP A 347 5.81 5.55 3.76
CA ASP A 347 5.84 6.72 4.64
C ASP A 347 6.46 7.92 3.91
N VAL A 348 6.02 9.12 4.26
CA VAL A 348 6.32 10.34 3.51
C VAL A 348 7.83 10.57 3.46
N ARG A 349 8.54 10.29 4.56
CA ARG A 349 10.01 10.37 4.65
C ARG A 349 10.69 9.44 3.66
N SER A 350 10.40 8.14 3.70
CA SER A 350 10.96 7.14 2.79
C SER A 350 10.65 7.50 1.34
N TYR A 351 9.41 7.93 1.04
CA TYR A 351 9.02 8.34 -0.30
C TYR A 351 9.85 9.50 -0.83
N SER A 352 10.22 10.43 0.03
CA SER A 352 10.94 11.64 -0.38
C SER A 352 12.41 11.38 -0.59
N GLN A 353 13.02 10.57 0.27
CA GLN A 353 14.38 10.08 0.07
C GLN A 353 14.48 9.21 -1.19
N PHE A 354 13.51 8.31 -1.39
CA PHE A 354 13.42 7.49 -2.59
C PHE A 354 13.24 8.33 -3.86
N SER A 355 12.31 9.30 -3.83
CA SER A 355 12.11 10.26 -4.92
C SER A 355 13.36 11.08 -5.20
N ASN A 356 14.10 11.48 -4.17
CA ASN A 356 15.35 12.21 -4.31
C ASN A 356 16.39 11.36 -5.07
N VAL A 357 16.58 10.10 -4.69
CA VAL A 357 17.51 9.18 -5.38
C VAL A 357 17.14 9.05 -6.86
N LEU A 358 15.86 8.84 -7.16
CA LEU A 358 15.39 8.71 -8.55
C LEU A 358 15.52 10.02 -9.34
N SER A 359 15.25 11.16 -8.72
CA SER A 359 15.38 12.47 -9.35
C SER A 359 16.85 12.81 -9.65
N ASN A 360 17.76 12.53 -8.72
CA ASN A 360 19.20 12.77 -8.91
C ASN A 360 19.79 11.88 -10.02
N ALA A 361 19.26 10.66 -10.21
CA ALA A 361 19.66 9.80 -11.32
C ALA A 361 19.32 10.40 -12.70
N ILE A 362 18.30 11.26 -12.76
CA ILE A 362 17.88 11.97 -13.99
C ILE A 362 18.65 13.28 -14.14
N ASP A 363 18.72 14.07 -13.07
CA ASP A 363 19.39 15.36 -13.03
C ASP A 363 20.11 15.53 -11.68
N PRO A 364 21.45 15.42 -11.66
CA PRO A 364 22.26 15.52 -10.44
C PRO A 364 22.19 16.88 -9.74
N GLN A 365 21.68 17.92 -10.41
CA GLN A 365 21.52 19.27 -9.85
C GLN A 365 20.18 19.44 -9.14
N SER A 366 19.33 18.42 -9.16
CA SER A 366 17.97 18.49 -8.62
C SER A 366 17.84 17.67 -7.35
N HIS A 367 17.50 18.35 -6.26
CA HIS A 367 17.39 17.73 -4.94
C HIS A 367 15.96 17.85 -4.40
N ILE A 368 15.50 16.80 -3.73
CA ILE A 368 14.20 16.70 -3.07
C ILE A 368 14.45 16.45 -1.58
N SER A 369 14.11 17.43 -0.75
CA SER A 369 14.23 17.35 0.71
C SER A 369 15.62 16.90 1.17
N GLY A 370 16.66 17.30 0.43
CA GLY A 370 18.05 17.09 0.80
C GLY A 370 18.47 18.03 1.93
N GLN A 371 19.63 17.78 2.52
CA GLN A 371 20.23 18.70 3.49
C GLN A 371 20.54 20.02 2.79
N VAL A 372 20.00 21.12 3.32
CA VAL A 372 20.18 22.46 2.77
C VAL A 372 20.96 23.31 3.77
N ASP A 373 22.00 23.98 3.29
CA ASP A 373 22.65 25.04 4.06
C ASP A 373 21.67 26.20 4.24
N ILE A 374 21.28 26.44 5.49
CA ILE A 374 20.29 27.45 5.86
C ILE A 374 20.76 28.86 5.50
N GLU A 375 22.05 29.17 5.59
CA GLU A 375 22.57 30.49 5.23
C GLU A 375 22.52 30.68 3.70
N ASN A 376 22.86 29.66 2.91
CA ASN A 376 22.70 29.70 1.45
C ASN A 376 21.23 29.83 1.02
N LEU A 377 20.31 29.19 1.75
CA LEU A 377 18.87 29.33 1.53
C LEU A 377 18.38 30.76 1.76
N TRP A 378 18.80 31.38 2.87
CA TRP A 378 18.46 32.78 3.14
C TRP A 378 19.07 33.71 2.10
N GLU A 379 20.35 33.54 1.76
CA GLU A 379 21.00 34.31 0.71
C GLU A 379 20.23 34.22 -0.62
N PHE A 380 19.79 33.02 -1.00
CA PHE A 380 18.95 32.78 -2.16
C PHE A 380 17.62 33.52 -2.11
N PHE A 381 16.90 33.50 -0.97
CA PHE A 381 15.64 34.22 -0.83
C PHE A 381 15.78 35.75 -0.97
N PHE A 382 16.91 36.32 -0.54
CA PHE A 382 17.22 37.73 -0.79
C PHE A 382 17.59 37.97 -2.26
N LYS A 383 18.51 37.17 -2.83
CA LYS A 383 19.00 37.35 -4.21
C LYS A 383 17.92 37.16 -5.28
N SER A 384 16.97 36.25 -5.04
CA SER A 384 15.82 36.02 -5.93
C SER A 384 14.77 37.13 -5.86
N GLY A 385 14.88 38.07 -4.91
CA GLY A 385 13.86 39.09 -4.64
C GLY A 385 12.62 38.56 -3.91
N PHE A 386 12.63 37.29 -3.48
CA PHE A 386 11.53 36.70 -2.71
C PHE A 386 11.32 37.39 -1.35
N ILE A 387 12.41 37.85 -0.73
CA ILE A 387 12.43 38.75 0.42
C ILE A 387 12.90 40.14 -0.03
N TYR A 388 11.93 40.99 -0.39
CA TYR A 388 12.16 42.41 -0.68
C TYR A 388 12.16 43.26 0.60
N SER A 389 12.66 44.50 0.52
CA SER A 389 12.87 45.39 1.66
C SER A 389 11.65 45.56 2.58
N ALA A 390 10.46 45.79 2.02
CA ALA A 390 9.23 45.93 2.81
C ALA A 390 8.81 44.61 3.48
N LYS A 391 9.03 43.46 2.85
CA LYS A 391 8.81 42.14 3.48
C LYS A 391 9.80 41.91 4.61
N TYR A 392 11.09 42.21 4.40
CA TYR A 392 12.10 42.09 5.46
C TYR A 392 11.81 42.96 6.68
N LYS A 393 11.31 44.19 6.50
CA LYS A 393 10.89 45.04 7.62
C LYS A 393 9.83 44.39 8.52
N MET A 394 8.94 43.57 7.96
CA MET A 394 7.95 42.81 8.74
C MET A 394 8.60 41.64 9.50
N LEU A 395 9.64 41.04 8.93
CA LEU A 395 10.31 39.85 9.48
C LEU A 395 11.39 40.20 10.52
N ASN A 396 12.01 41.38 10.42
CA ASN A 396 13.22 41.75 11.15
C ASN A 396 13.09 41.62 12.68
N ASN A 397 11.92 41.94 13.24
CA ASN A 397 11.69 41.91 14.68
C ASN A 397 11.68 40.48 15.27
N SER A 398 11.48 39.46 14.43
CA SER A 398 11.41 38.05 14.86
C SER A 398 12.41 37.18 14.10
N ARG A 399 13.48 37.77 13.53
CA ARG A 399 14.44 37.11 12.63
C ARG A 399 14.93 35.75 13.14
N ASP A 400 15.30 35.68 14.42
CA ASP A 400 15.88 34.47 15.00
C ASP A 400 14.83 33.35 15.13
N SER A 401 13.56 33.69 15.42
CA SER A 401 12.45 32.74 15.37
C SER A 401 12.24 32.18 13.96
N PHE A 402 12.29 33.02 12.92
CA PHE A 402 12.18 32.54 11.54
C PHE A 402 13.33 31.59 11.17
N LYS A 403 14.57 31.92 11.56
CA LYS A 403 15.73 31.04 11.32
C LYS A 403 15.54 29.68 12.01
N GLU A 404 15.07 29.67 13.25
CA GLU A 404 14.84 28.44 14.01
C GLU A 404 13.71 27.59 13.40
N THR A 405 12.58 28.21 13.03
CA THR A 405 11.49 27.51 12.33
C THR A 405 11.97 26.83 11.06
N TYR A 406 12.78 27.52 10.24
CA TYR A 406 13.35 26.95 9.02
C TYR A 406 14.35 25.83 9.28
N ARG A 407 15.20 25.97 10.31
CA ARG A 407 16.13 24.92 10.72
C ARG A 407 15.36 23.64 11.06
N LYS A 408 14.25 23.74 11.79
CA LYS A 408 13.37 22.60 12.12
C LYS A 408 12.69 22.00 10.88
N ILE A 409 12.06 22.83 10.05
CA ILE A 409 11.35 22.40 8.83
C ILE A 409 12.28 21.70 7.83
N TYR A 410 13.48 22.23 7.61
CA TYR A 410 14.39 21.74 6.55
C TYR A 410 15.32 20.63 7.02
N ASN A 411 15.73 20.62 8.30
CA ASN A 411 16.70 19.65 8.81
C ASN A 411 16.10 18.60 9.75
N GLU A 412 14.95 18.85 10.38
CA GLU A 412 14.42 17.99 11.45
C GLU A 412 13.12 17.26 11.11
N ASN A 413 12.41 17.59 10.02
CA ASN A 413 11.07 17.02 9.81
C ASN A 413 10.72 16.57 8.39
N PRO A 414 10.70 15.25 8.16
CA PRO A 414 10.27 14.67 6.92
C PRO A 414 8.79 14.26 6.93
N ASP A 415 7.87 14.79 7.72
CA ASP A 415 6.44 14.44 7.63
C ASP A 415 5.54 15.64 7.36
N ILE A 416 5.96 16.86 7.73
CA ILE A 416 5.13 18.07 7.56
C ILE A 416 5.50 18.92 6.35
N SER A 417 6.71 18.82 5.81
CA SER A 417 7.21 19.75 4.77
C SER A 417 8.16 19.10 3.78
N ARG A 418 8.17 19.59 2.54
CA ARG A 418 9.14 19.23 1.49
C ARG A 418 9.65 20.44 0.80
N HIS A 419 10.91 20.40 0.39
CA HIS A 419 11.50 21.38 -0.50
C HIS A 419 12.15 20.71 -1.69
N PHE A 420 12.23 21.47 -2.78
CA PHE A 420 12.82 21.08 -4.04
C PHE A 420 13.78 22.18 -4.42
N THR A 421 15.05 21.83 -4.59
CA THR A 421 16.09 22.77 -4.94
C THR A 421 16.75 22.38 -6.25
N TYR A 422 17.15 23.41 -6.99
CA TYR A 422 18.04 23.28 -8.13
C TYR A 422 19.37 23.93 -7.77
N GLU A 423 20.42 23.12 -7.67
CA GLU A 423 21.70 23.52 -7.09
C GLU A 423 22.88 23.26 -8.02
N GLU A 424 23.86 24.16 -7.98
CA GLU A 424 25.15 23.95 -8.64
C GLU A 424 26.27 24.42 -7.72
N ASN A 425 27.22 23.53 -7.43
CA ASN A 425 28.37 23.78 -6.56
C ASN A 425 27.97 24.37 -5.19
N GLY A 426 26.91 23.84 -4.58
CA GLY A 426 26.38 24.27 -3.28
C GLY A 426 25.55 25.56 -3.29
N LYS A 427 25.32 26.17 -4.47
CA LYS A 427 24.49 27.36 -4.62
C LYS A 427 23.11 27.01 -5.16
N ILE A 428 22.08 27.59 -4.56
CA ILE A 428 20.69 27.40 -4.97
C ILE A 428 20.35 28.40 -6.08
N TYR A 429 19.74 27.91 -7.16
CA TYR A 429 19.25 28.70 -8.29
C TYR A 429 17.73 28.59 -8.47
N GLY A 430 17.11 27.55 -7.94
CA GLY A 430 15.66 27.39 -7.91
C GLY A 430 15.22 26.76 -6.60
N HIS A 431 14.07 27.19 -6.10
CA HIS A 431 13.47 26.67 -4.89
C HIS A 431 11.94 26.65 -5.02
N ILE A 432 11.31 25.58 -4.53
CA ILE A 432 9.88 25.53 -4.22
C ILE A 432 9.70 24.58 -3.04
N SER A 433 8.71 24.83 -2.20
CA SER A 433 8.38 23.94 -1.09
C SER A 433 6.88 23.64 -1.04
N ILE A 434 6.54 22.60 -0.30
CA ILE A 434 5.19 22.30 0.13
C ILE A 434 5.18 22.05 1.64
N ILE A 435 4.06 22.34 2.27
CA ILE A 435 3.85 22.10 3.69
C ILE A 435 2.44 21.59 3.92
N ARG A 436 2.28 20.60 4.80
CA ARG A 436 0.97 20.06 5.17
C ARG A 436 0.22 21.10 6.00
N ALA A 437 -0.68 21.83 5.34
CA ALA A 437 -1.37 22.98 5.89
C ALA A 437 -2.62 22.58 6.68
N TYR A 438 -3.29 21.52 6.23
CA TYR A 438 -4.46 20.90 6.87
C TYR A 438 -4.34 19.38 6.78
N SER A 439 -5.27 18.64 7.36
CA SER A 439 -5.18 17.19 7.53
C SER A 439 -4.98 16.46 6.23
N LYS A 440 -5.69 16.88 5.18
CA LYS A 440 -5.61 16.28 3.84
C LYS A 440 -5.11 17.23 2.75
N THR A 441 -4.54 18.36 3.14
CA THR A 441 -4.17 19.45 2.22
C THR A 441 -2.73 19.87 2.39
N TRP A 442 -1.98 19.84 1.30
CA TRP A 442 -0.63 20.38 1.24
C TRP A 442 -0.62 21.70 0.49
N MET A 443 0.05 22.70 1.06
CA MET A 443 0.17 24.03 0.48
C MET A 443 1.52 24.19 -0.23
N ILE A 444 1.50 24.52 -1.52
CA ILE A 444 2.66 24.98 -2.28
C ILE A 444 3.02 26.39 -1.83
N HIS A 445 4.30 26.59 -1.50
CA HIS A 445 4.82 27.89 -1.11
C HIS A 445 6.29 28.09 -1.52
N HIS A 446 6.74 29.34 -1.39
CA HIS A 446 8.15 29.74 -1.56
C HIS A 446 8.76 29.39 -2.93
N HIS A 447 7.95 29.45 -3.99
CA HIS A 447 8.44 29.30 -5.35
C HIS A 447 9.25 30.54 -5.76
N ALA A 448 10.55 30.35 -5.96
CA ALA A 448 11.49 31.39 -6.35
C ALA A 448 12.59 30.81 -7.25
N ALA A 449 13.19 31.66 -8.07
CA ALA A 449 14.32 31.28 -8.92
C ALA A 449 15.19 32.48 -9.25
N ILE A 450 16.47 32.21 -9.51
CA ILE A 450 17.44 33.16 -10.06
C ILE A 450 17.74 32.73 -11.49
N ALA A 451 17.92 33.68 -12.40
CA ALA A 451 18.36 33.37 -13.76
C ALA A 451 19.71 32.66 -13.72
N HIS A 452 19.84 31.55 -14.45
CA HIS A 452 21.04 30.74 -14.45
C HIS A 452 21.26 30.15 -15.85
N ASP A 453 22.27 30.68 -16.53
CA ASP A 453 22.61 30.37 -17.92
C ASP A 453 21.38 30.35 -18.87
N LYS A 454 21.28 29.33 -19.72
CA LYS A 454 20.14 29.08 -20.62
C LYS A 454 19.05 28.21 -19.97
N LYS A 455 19.17 27.91 -18.67
CA LYS A 455 18.23 27.06 -17.94
C LYS A 455 17.10 27.90 -17.34
N ARG A 456 16.02 27.23 -16.95
CA ARG A 456 14.86 27.86 -16.29
C ARG A 456 14.62 27.22 -14.92
N PRO A 457 15.43 27.54 -13.89
CA PRO A 457 15.37 26.86 -12.59
C PRO A 457 13.98 26.84 -11.97
N GLY A 458 13.20 27.92 -12.12
CA GLY A 458 11.82 27.98 -11.62
C GLY A 458 10.89 26.93 -12.24
N PHE A 459 11.04 26.62 -13.53
CA PHE A 459 10.28 25.55 -14.18
C PHE A 459 10.85 24.16 -13.87
N ILE A 460 12.16 24.05 -13.64
CA ILE A 460 12.80 22.80 -13.25
C ILE A 460 12.24 22.36 -11.88
N VAL A 461 12.32 23.21 -10.85
CA VAL A 461 11.80 22.86 -9.51
C VAL A 461 10.29 22.63 -9.50
N LEU A 462 9.53 23.37 -10.34
CA LEU A 462 8.10 23.11 -10.51
C LEU A 462 7.84 21.75 -11.16
N LYS A 463 8.63 21.33 -12.16
CA LYS A 463 8.55 19.99 -12.76
C LYS A 463 8.81 18.91 -11.69
N HIS A 464 9.83 19.08 -10.84
CA HIS A 464 10.13 18.11 -9.78
C HIS A 464 9.00 18.02 -8.75
N LEU A 465 8.43 19.16 -8.33
CA LEU A 465 7.25 19.19 -7.48
C LEU A 465 6.10 18.39 -8.13
N MET A 466 5.82 18.62 -9.41
CA MET A 466 4.72 17.94 -10.11
C MET A 466 4.94 16.43 -10.20
N HIS A 467 6.15 15.97 -10.52
CA HIS A 467 6.48 14.54 -10.47
C HIS A 467 6.27 13.95 -9.08
N ASN A 468 6.72 14.65 -8.04
CA ASN A 468 6.57 14.19 -6.67
C ASN A 468 5.09 14.08 -6.27
N LEU A 469 4.28 15.11 -6.53
CA LEU A 469 2.83 15.13 -6.24
C LEU A 469 2.05 14.06 -7.04
N ASN A 470 2.44 13.78 -8.29
CA ASN A 470 1.74 12.86 -9.19
C ASN A 470 1.65 11.42 -8.66
N ASP A 471 2.62 10.99 -7.84
CA ASP A 471 2.58 9.68 -7.18
C ASP A 471 2.33 9.79 -5.67
N MET A 472 2.75 10.87 -5.00
CA MET A 472 2.59 11.03 -3.55
C MET A 472 1.13 11.05 -3.09
N HIS A 473 0.24 11.67 -3.88
CA HIS A 473 -1.18 11.77 -3.51
C HIS A 473 -1.90 10.42 -3.41
N ARG A 474 -1.33 9.36 -4.01
CA ARG A 474 -1.90 8.01 -3.96
C ARG A 474 -1.54 7.25 -2.70
N LEU A 475 -0.53 7.72 -1.96
CA LEU A 475 -0.03 7.09 -0.76
C LEU A 475 -0.95 7.46 0.40
N PRO A 476 -1.65 6.50 1.03
CA PRO A 476 -2.45 6.75 2.23
C PRO A 476 -1.66 7.51 3.31
N SER A 477 -0.38 7.20 3.49
CA SER A 477 0.48 7.86 4.47
C SER A 477 0.69 9.36 4.22
N ALA A 478 0.58 9.82 2.97
CA ALA A 478 0.78 11.23 2.60
C ALA A 478 -0.42 12.14 2.89
N ARG A 479 -1.62 11.57 2.98
CA ARG A 479 -2.87 12.30 3.31
C ARG A 479 -3.03 13.54 2.44
N MET A 480 -3.10 13.32 1.14
CA MET A 480 -3.05 14.37 0.14
C MET A 480 -4.24 14.21 -0.81
N ASP A 481 -5.39 14.71 -0.38
CA ASP A 481 -6.57 14.81 -1.24
C ASP A 481 -6.55 16.13 -2.04
N TYR A 482 -5.95 17.18 -1.44
CA TYR A 482 -5.91 18.51 -2.02
C TYR A 482 -4.51 19.12 -2.01
N VAL A 483 -4.25 19.94 -3.03
CA VAL A 483 -3.11 20.86 -3.07
C VAL A 483 -3.63 22.30 -3.10
N LEU A 484 -3.09 23.14 -2.23
CA LEU A 484 -3.46 24.55 -2.07
C LEU A 484 -2.28 25.45 -2.47
N CYS A 485 -2.55 26.60 -3.06
CA CYS A 485 -1.55 27.65 -3.25
C CYS A 485 -2.20 29.01 -3.06
N TYR A 486 -1.53 29.90 -2.34
CA TYR A 486 -1.92 31.32 -2.28
C TYR A 486 -0.99 32.15 -3.14
N TYR A 487 -1.55 32.92 -4.06
CA TYR A 487 -0.79 33.89 -4.84
C TYR A 487 -1.57 35.21 -4.96
N ARG A 488 -0.83 36.28 -5.28
CA ARG A 488 -1.44 37.58 -5.53
C ARG A 488 -1.90 37.66 -6.98
N PRO A 489 -3.13 38.13 -7.28
CA PRO A 489 -3.64 38.21 -8.65
C PRO A 489 -2.73 38.99 -9.61
N GLU A 490 -2.01 40.00 -9.11
CA GLU A 490 -1.12 40.84 -9.92
C GLU A 490 0.15 40.07 -10.37
N ASN A 491 0.48 38.96 -9.70
CA ASN A 491 1.60 38.12 -10.09
C ASN A 491 1.25 37.25 -11.30
N GLN A 492 1.71 37.69 -12.47
CA GLN A 492 1.39 37.11 -13.77
C GLN A 492 1.83 35.66 -13.96
N PHE A 493 2.85 35.19 -13.23
CA PHE A 493 3.31 33.81 -13.34
C PHE A 493 2.32 32.82 -12.70
N PRO A 494 2.06 32.87 -11.37
CA PRO A 494 1.12 31.95 -10.73
C PRO A 494 -0.32 32.14 -11.21
N ALA A 495 -0.73 33.36 -11.56
CA ALA A 495 -2.05 33.59 -12.16
C ALA A 495 -2.22 32.81 -13.47
N ARG A 496 -1.19 32.78 -14.34
CA ARG A 496 -1.24 31.99 -15.57
C ARG A 496 -1.10 30.49 -15.33
N VAL A 497 -0.23 30.07 -14.41
CA VAL A 497 0.03 28.63 -14.17
C VAL A 497 -1.13 27.98 -13.42
N PHE A 498 -1.53 28.54 -12.28
CA PHE A 498 -2.53 27.95 -11.39
C PHE A 498 -3.94 28.44 -11.78
N GLY A 499 -4.16 29.76 -11.80
CA GLY A 499 -5.45 30.34 -12.19
C GLY A 499 -5.87 29.94 -13.60
N GLY A 500 -4.95 30.05 -14.57
CA GLY A 500 -5.18 29.65 -15.95
C GLY A 500 -5.51 28.16 -16.12
N PHE A 501 -5.08 27.28 -15.22
CA PHE A 501 -5.52 25.89 -15.23
C PHE A 501 -6.96 25.74 -14.75
N ALA A 502 -7.34 26.42 -13.66
CA ALA A 502 -8.72 26.39 -13.16
C ALA A 502 -9.71 26.91 -14.22
N GLU A 503 -9.35 27.98 -14.93
CA GLU A 503 -10.12 28.53 -16.05
C GLU A 503 -10.25 27.55 -17.23
N GLU A 504 -9.19 26.80 -17.54
CA GLU A 504 -9.18 25.85 -18.66
C GLU A 504 -9.95 24.57 -18.34
N LEU A 505 -9.85 24.08 -17.10
CA LEU A 505 -10.51 22.85 -16.65
C LEU A 505 -12.04 23.00 -16.64
N LYS A 506 -12.55 24.18 -16.27
CA LYS A 506 -14.00 24.49 -16.19
C LYS A 506 -14.80 23.50 -15.33
N ASP A 507 -14.14 22.92 -14.33
CA ASP A 507 -14.73 22.05 -13.32
C ASP A 507 -14.25 22.51 -11.95
N SER A 508 -15.12 23.21 -11.22
CA SER A 508 -14.82 23.75 -9.89
C SER A 508 -14.62 22.67 -8.83
N GLN A 509 -15.06 21.42 -9.08
CA GLN A 509 -14.81 20.27 -8.20
C GLN A 509 -13.48 19.57 -8.55
N GLY A 510 -12.91 19.86 -9.71
CA GLY A 510 -11.55 19.46 -10.07
C GLY A 510 -10.51 20.48 -9.62
N CYS A 511 -10.79 21.77 -9.82
CA CYS A 511 -9.90 22.88 -9.47
C CYS A 511 -10.69 24.18 -9.25
N SER A 512 -10.50 24.87 -8.12
CA SER A 512 -11.17 26.14 -7.83
C SER A 512 -10.18 27.25 -7.47
N VAL A 513 -10.64 28.50 -7.64
CA VAL A 513 -9.92 29.70 -7.21
C VAL A 513 -10.88 30.57 -6.40
N ASP A 514 -10.54 30.82 -5.15
CA ASP A 514 -11.34 31.64 -4.24
C ASP A 514 -10.56 32.88 -3.81
N LYS A 515 -11.12 34.06 -4.05
CA LYS A 515 -10.43 35.34 -3.83
C LYS A 515 -10.72 35.92 -2.45
N PHE A 516 -9.65 36.27 -1.75
CA PHE A 516 -9.64 36.83 -0.40
C PHE A 516 -9.08 38.25 -0.39
N ALA A 517 -9.64 39.10 0.48
CA ALA A 517 -9.05 40.39 0.86
C ALA A 517 -8.15 40.21 2.09
N TYR A 518 -7.01 40.90 2.14
CA TYR A 518 -6.02 40.80 3.22
C TYR A 518 -5.88 42.10 4.01
N LEU A 519 -5.93 41.98 5.35
CA LEU A 519 -5.74 43.09 6.28
C LEU A 519 -4.80 42.66 7.42
N PRO A 520 -3.67 43.36 7.67
CA PRO A 520 -2.90 43.14 8.87
C PRO A 520 -3.55 43.90 10.04
N TYR A 521 -4.40 43.19 10.79
CA TYR A 521 -5.19 43.74 11.87
C TYR A 521 -4.33 44.03 13.10
N THR A 522 -4.30 45.29 13.52
CA THR A 522 -3.61 45.66 14.77
C THR A 522 -4.45 45.16 15.92
N ARG A 523 -3.83 44.46 16.87
CA ARG A 523 -4.51 44.00 18.09
C ARG A 523 -4.97 45.22 18.87
N LEU A 524 -6.24 45.57 18.71
CA LEU A 524 -6.89 46.63 19.45
C LEU A 524 -7.44 46.06 20.75
N SER A 525 -7.30 46.79 21.85
CA SER A 525 -8.06 46.52 23.08
C SER A 525 -9.51 46.97 22.86
N LEU A 526 -10.27 46.23 22.05
CA LEU A 526 -11.67 46.54 21.74
C LEU A 526 -12.60 46.19 22.91
N ALA A 527 -13.75 46.85 22.92
CA ALA A 527 -14.79 46.65 23.91
C ALA A 527 -15.13 45.16 24.08
N LYS A 528 -15.18 44.72 25.34
CA LYS A 528 -15.36 43.30 25.68
C LYS A 528 -16.77 42.77 25.40
N LYS A 529 -17.77 43.59 25.10
CA LYS A 529 -19.19 43.17 24.98
C LYS A 529 -19.67 43.25 23.54
N PHE A 530 -20.30 42.18 23.08
CA PHE A 530 -21.07 42.19 21.84
C PHE A 530 -22.33 43.04 22.00
N PRO A 531 -22.88 43.60 20.90
CA PRO A 531 -24.25 44.08 20.89
C PRO A 531 -25.23 42.96 21.29
N GLN A 532 -26.42 43.33 21.75
CA GLN A 532 -27.48 42.37 22.03
C GLN A 532 -27.81 41.54 20.78
N GLY A 533 -28.07 40.25 20.95
CA GLY A 533 -28.38 39.31 19.85
C GLY A 533 -27.17 38.60 19.26
N TRP A 534 -25.95 39.16 19.41
CA TRP A 534 -24.74 38.61 18.80
C TRP A 534 -24.01 37.61 19.71
N THR A 535 -23.67 36.44 19.15
CA THR A 535 -22.90 35.40 19.85
C THR A 535 -21.69 34.96 19.03
N LEU A 536 -20.66 34.49 19.73
CA LEU A 536 -19.46 33.90 19.14
C LEU A 536 -19.16 32.63 19.90
N ASP A 537 -19.34 31.50 19.24
CA ASP A 537 -19.20 30.16 19.82
C ASP A 537 -18.34 29.29 18.89
N GLU A 538 -17.86 28.15 19.39
CA GLU A 538 -17.19 27.17 18.52
C GLU A 538 -18.18 26.64 17.48
N ALA A 539 -17.73 26.52 16.23
CA ALA A 539 -18.62 26.16 15.13
C ALA A 539 -19.12 24.72 15.28
N THR A 540 -20.42 24.55 15.17
CA THR A 540 -21.07 23.24 15.21
C THR A 540 -21.09 22.59 13.83
N ALA A 541 -21.33 21.28 13.77
CA ALA A 541 -21.56 20.60 12.50
C ALA A 541 -22.72 21.21 11.68
N GLY A 542 -23.75 21.72 12.37
CA GLY A 542 -24.86 22.44 11.73
C GLY A 542 -24.42 23.74 11.05
N ASP A 543 -23.58 24.53 11.72
CA ASP A 543 -23.05 25.78 11.17
C ASP A 543 -22.16 25.52 9.94
N LEU A 544 -21.30 24.50 10.01
CA LEU A 544 -20.44 24.11 8.90
C LEU A 544 -21.24 23.56 7.71
N TRP A 545 -22.34 22.85 7.97
CA TRP A 545 -23.26 22.40 6.94
C TRP A 545 -23.97 23.58 6.25
N GLU A 546 -24.43 24.58 7.00
CA GLU A 546 -25.03 25.80 6.45
C GLU A 546 -24.03 26.61 5.62
N LEU A 547 -22.80 26.80 6.14
CA LEU A 547 -21.69 27.39 5.40
C LEU A 547 -21.45 26.66 4.08
N ASN A 548 -21.42 25.33 4.10
CA ASN A 548 -21.21 24.53 2.90
C ASN A 548 -22.32 24.73 1.88
N ASN A 549 -23.59 24.75 2.30
CA ASN A 549 -24.70 24.99 1.37
C ASN A 549 -24.60 26.36 0.69
N ILE A 550 -24.28 27.40 1.45
CA ILE A 550 -24.15 28.76 0.92
C ILE A 550 -22.94 28.88 0.00
N TYR A 551 -21.79 28.30 0.38
CA TYR A 551 -20.58 28.29 -0.45
C TYR A 551 -20.79 27.50 -1.75
N SER A 552 -21.46 26.35 -1.69
CA SER A 552 -21.76 25.52 -2.87
C SER A 552 -22.63 26.26 -3.90
N ASN A 553 -23.54 27.13 -3.45
CA ASN A 553 -24.36 27.96 -4.34
C ASN A 553 -23.60 29.15 -4.94
N LYS A 554 -22.56 29.67 -4.27
CA LYS A 554 -21.79 30.84 -4.72
C LYS A 554 -20.59 30.47 -5.59
N SER A 555 -19.76 29.52 -5.12
CA SER A 555 -18.51 29.11 -5.78
C SER A 555 -18.61 27.68 -6.30
N GLY A 556 -19.23 26.77 -5.53
CA GLY A 556 -19.26 25.35 -5.88
C GLY A 556 -17.86 24.75 -6.01
N GLY A 557 -16.86 25.35 -5.34
CA GLY A 557 -15.45 25.00 -5.43
C GLY A 557 -14.99 24.02 -4.36
N LEU A 558 -13.67 24.01 -4.13
CA LEU A 558 -12.98 23.08 -3.23
C LEU A 558 -12.47 23.71 -1.93
N LEU A 559 -12.64 25.02 -1.73
CA LEU A 559 -12.05 25.74 -0.59
C LEU A 559 -12.37 25.09 0.75
N LEU A 560 -13.66 24.85 1.03
CA LEU A 560 -14.08 24.28 2.31
C LEU A 560 -13.54 22.86 2.53
N ASN A 561 -13.41 22.06 1.45
CA ASN A 561 -12.79 20.74 1.53
C ASN A 561 -11.31 20.86 1.92
N ALA A 562 -10.59 21.80 1.30
CA ALA A 562 -9.15 21.98 1.52
C ALA A 562 -8.82 22.56 2.91
N LEU A 563 -9.76 23.28 3.53
CA LEU A 563 -9.62 23.85 4.89
C LEU A 563 -10.10 22.90 6.00
N ASP A 564 -10.41 21.63 5.70
CA ASP A 564 -11.00 20.65 6.62
C ASP A 564 -12.40 21.03 7.20
N LEU A 565 -13.13 21.96 6.58
CA LEU A 565 -14.41 22.47 7.10
C LEU A 565 -15.64 21.62 6.73
N LYS A 566 -15.47 20.48 6.08
CA LYS A 566 -16.56 19.56 5.68
C LYS A 566 -16.60 18.23 6.44
N HIS A 567 -15.61 17.94 7.28
CA HIS A 567 -15.50 16.62 7.91
C HIS A 567 -16.04 16.68 9.34
N ASP A 568 -16.92 15.76 9.71
CA ASP A 568 -17.55 15.64 11.04
C ASP A 568 -16.59 15.15 12.15
N GLY A 569 -15.29 15.19 11.91
CA GLY A 569 -14.26 14.75 12.86
C GLY A 569 -13.64 15.92 13.63
N ASN A 570 -12.74 15.61 14.56
CA ASN A 570 -11.81 16.57 15.13
C ASN A 570 -10.44 16.43 14.40
N PRO A 571 -10.29 16.92 13.14
CA PRO A 571 -9.07 16.77 12.35
C PRO A 571 -7.83 17.42 12.98
N GLY A 572 -8.03 18.34 13.93
CA GLY A 572 -6.95 19.08 14.58
C GLY A 572 -5.92 18.18 15.27
N SER A 573 -6.34 17.16 16.02
CA SER A 573 -5.43 16.43 16.92
C SER A 573 -4.20 15.85 16.22
N GLU A 574 -4.38 15.34 15.00
CA GLU A 574 -3.30 14.67 14.28
C GLU A 574 -2.33 15.62 13.57
N LEU A 575 -2.84 16.74 13.08
CA LEU A 575 -2.00 17.79 12.52
C LEU A 575 -1.19 18.44 13.65
N ASP A 576 -1.84 18.71 14.77
CA ASP A 576 -1.22 19.19 16.00
C ASP A 576 -0.12 18.22 16.47
N ASP A 577 -0.38 16.90 16.50
CA ASP A 577 0.61 15.87 16.89
C ASP A 577 1.82 15.84 15.94
N SER A 578 1.57 15.92 14.63
CA SER A 578 2.63 15.89 13.61
C SER A 578 3.61 17.06 13.75
N TYR A 579 3.08 18.26 14.01
CA TYR A 579 3.90 19.45 14.27
C TYR A 579 4.52 19.43 15.67
N GLY A 580 3.78 18.98 16.68
CA GLY A 580 4.21 18.88 18.07
C GLY A 580 5.42 17.97 18.25
N SER A 581 5.54 16.92 17.44
CA SER A 581 6.68 15.99 17.45
C SER A 581 8.06 16.66 17.24
N ILE A 582 8.09 17.86 16.63
CA ILE A 582 9.31 18.66 16.43
C ILE A 582 9.27 20.01 17.17
N GLY A 583 8.35 20.14 18.13
CA GLY A 583 8.16 21.36 18.89
C GLY A 583 7.75 22.56 18.03
N LEU A 584 6.92 22.33 17.01
CA LEU A 584 6.17 23.36 16.30
C LEU A 584 4.69 23.25 16.63
N LYS A 585 3.96 24.33 16.40
CA LYS A 585 2.52 24.46 16.57
C LYS A 585 1.86 24.53 15.20
N ARG A 586 0.79 23.78 15.06
CA ARG A 586 -0.22 23.99 14.02
C ARG A 586 -1.55 23.66 14.65
N HIS A 587 -2.42 24.64 14.79
CA HIS A 587 -3.75 24.48 15.38
C HIS A 587 -4.80 25.18 14.52
N CYS A 588 -5.94 24.54 14.33
CA CYS A 588 -7.06 25.06 13.55
C CYS A 588 -8.35 24.97 14.37
N LYS A 589 -9.05 26.08 14.53
CA LYS A 589 -10.39 26.11 15.14
C LYS A 589 -11.33 26.99 14.36
N SER A 590 -12.54 26.51 14.14
CA SER A 590 -13.63 27.27 13.53
C SER A 590 -14.60 27.78 14.59
N TYR A 591 -15.04 29.03 14.44
CA TYR A 591 -16.03 29.67 15.28
C TYR A 591 -17.19 30.19 14.44
N SER A 592 -18.38 30.18 15.00
CA SER A 592 -19.60 30.72 14.39
C SER A 592 -19.92 32.07 15.00
N LEU A 593 -20.14 33.08 14.15
CA LEU A 593 -20.64 34.39 14.54
C LEU A 593 -22.10 34.50 14.10
N CYS A 594 -23.00 34.57 15.08
CA CYS A 594 -24.44 34.55 14.86
C CYS A 594 -25.10 35.84 15.36
N ASP A 595 -26.18 36.24 14.68
CA ASP A 595 -27.07 37.35 15.05
C ASP A 595 -28.48 36.79 15.27
N GLU A 596 -29.01 36.88 16.48
CA GLU A 596 -30.29 36.30 16.89
C GLU A 596 -30.42 34.81 16.50
N GLY A 597 -29.30 34.06 16.62
CA GLY A 597 -29.22 32.64 16.29
C GLY A 597 -29.02 32.33 14.79
N VAL A 598 -28.96 33.34 13.92
CA VAL A 598 -28.70 33.16 12.48
C VAL A 598 -27.22 33.30 12.17
N LEU A 599 -26.64 32.33 11.46
CA LEU A 599 -25.21 32.33 11.10
C LEU A 599 -24.88 33.46 10.12
N LYS A 600 -23.95 34.34 10.49
CA LYS A 600 -23.48 35.48 9.68
C LYS A 600 -22.08 35.28 9.11
N ALA A 601 -21.20 34.66 9.88
CA ALA A 601 -19.85 34.31 9.44
C ALA A 601 -19.33 33.05 10.15
N VAL A 602 -18.45 32.33 9.47
CA VAL A 602 -17.56 31.33 10.07
C VAL A 602 -16.14 31.88 10.10
N ILE A 603 -15.50 31.82 11.26
CA ILE A 603 -14.16 32.36 11.50
C ILE A 603 -13.21 31.19 11.78
N LEU A 604 -12.30 30.93 10.85
CA LEU A 604 -11.25 29.92 11.00
C LEU A 604 -9.98 30.58 11.56
N VAL A 605 -9.64 30.23 12.79
CA VAL A 605 -8.44 30.66 13.50
C VAL A 605 -7.33 29.65 13.21
N ASN A 606 -6.35 30.06 12.42
CA ASN A 606 -5.13 29.29 12.15
C ASN A 606 -4.00 29.81 13.02
N GLU A 607 -3.44 28.96 13.88
CA GLU A 607 -2.30 29.29 14.73
C GLU A 607 -1.12 28.42 14.35
N SER A 608 0.04 29.03 14.13
CA SER A 608 1.30 28.33 13.92
C SER A 608 2.49 29.14 14.42
N ASP A 609 3.68 28.54 14.47
CA ASP A 609 4.90 29.31 14.69
C ASP A 609 5.11 30.34 13.57
N LEU A 610 5.77 31.44 13.92
CA LEU A 610 6.22 32.44 12.96
C LEU A 610 7.18 31.80 11.96
N GLY A 611 6.98 32.06 10.67
CA GLY A 611 7.86 31.57 9.61
C GLY A 611 7.50 30.23 9.00
N ILE A 612 6.51 29.51 9.53
CA ILE A 612 5.91 28.33 8.86
C ILE A 612 5.54 28.67 7.41
N ASN A 613 5.00 29.87 7.22
CA ASN A 613 4.77 30.47 5.92
C ASN A 613 5.21 31.93 5.96
N LEU A 614 6.15 32.36 5.11
CA LEU A 614 6.64 33.76 5.06
C LEU A 614 5.59 34.84 4.69
N SER A 615 4.35 34.47 4.39
CA SER A 615 3.22 35.41 4.28
C SER A 615 2.28 35.33 5.50
N GLU A 616 2.62 34.53 6.51
CA GLU A 616 1.89 34.24 7.75
C GLU A 616 0.45 33.76 7.50
N LEU A 617 0.15 33.18 6.33
CA LEU A 617 -1.22 32.77 5.99
C LEU A 617 -1.69 31.54 6.77
N LEU A 618 -0.77 30.73 7.30
CA LEU A 618 -1.07 29.62 8.23
C LEU A 618 -1.05 30.04 9.70
N ASN A 619 -0.75 31.31 9.97
CA ASN A 619 -0.84 31.95 11.26
C ASN A 619 -1.75 33.19 11.13
N SER A 620 -3.01 32.94 10.75
CA SER A 620 -3.97 33.98 10.35
C SER A 620 -5.39 33.64 10.78
N ILE A 621 -6.27 34.64 10.79
CA ILE A 621 -7.70 34.44 10.94
C ILE A 621 -8.37 34.60 9.58
N GLN A 622 -9.03 33.54 9.11
CA GLN A 622 -9.81 33.55 7.88
C GLN A 622 -11.29 33.70 8.22
N VAL A 623 -11.93 34.73 7.67
CA VAL A 623 -13.35 35.03 7.88
C VAL A 623 -14.12 34.70 6.60
N LEU A 624 -15.02 33.72 6.70
CA LEU A 624 -15.95 33.32 5.66
C LEU A 624 -17.29 33.99 5.97
N VAL A 625 -17.63 35.05 5.25
CA VAL A 625 -18.85 35.84 5.44
C VAL A 625 -19.98 35.29 4.59
N LEU A 626 -21.08 34.89 5.24
CA LEU A 626 -22.25 34.32 4.59
C LEU A 626 -23.19 35.43 4.14
N ASP A 627 -23.37 36.44 4.98
CA ASP A 627 -24.28 37.58 4.82
C ASP A 627 -23.52 38.93 4.97
N PRO A 628 -22.91 39.44 3.88
CA PRO A 628 -22.08 40.64 3.91
C PRO A 628 -22.80 41.93 4.30
N GLU A 629 -24.11 42.02 4.01
CA GLU A 629 -24.92 43.21 4.29
C GLU A 629 -25.35 43.27 5.75
N ALA A 630 -25.68 42.12 6.35
CA ALA A 630 -26.09 42.04 7.75
C ALA A 630 -24.93 41.88 8.75
N LEU A 631 -23.67 41.94 8.31
CA LEU A 631 -22.50 41.80 9.19
C LEU A 631 -21.67 43.11 9.28
N PRO A 632 -21.97 44.00 10.24
CA PRO A 632 -21.20 45.21 10.44
C PRO A 632 -19.75 44.94 10.89
N TRP A 633 -18.81 45.74 10.38
CA TRP A 633 -17.40 45.66 10.80
C TRP A 633 -17.21 45.86 12.31
N SER A 634 -18.02 46.72 12.95
CA SER A 634 -17.97 46.96 14.39
C SER A 634 -18.20 45.69 15.22
N VAL A 635 -19.03 44.77 14.72
CA VAL A 635 -19.29 43.48 15.37
C VAL A 635 -18.18 42.49 15.06
N LEU A 636 -17.84 42.34 13.78
CA LEU A 636 -16.80 41.40 13.36
C LEU A 636 -15.43 41.72 13.99
N SER A 637 -15.08 42.99 14.12
CA SER A 637 -13.85 43.42 14.79
C SER A 637 -13.82 43.05 16.28
N VAL A 638 -14.96 43.08 16.99
CA VAL A 638 -15.06 42.59 18.37
C VAL A 638 -14.83 41.07 18.42
N ALA A 639 -15.44 40.32 17.50
CA ALA A 639 -15.24 38.88 17.40
C ALA A 639 -13.77 38.52 17.15
N ILE A 640 -13.15 39.16 16.14
CA ILE A 640 -11.72 39.00 15.83
C ILE A 640 -10.86 39.36 17.05
N GLY A 641 -11.15 40.49 17.72
CA GLY A 641 -10.44 40.93 18.92
C GLY A 641 -10.39 39.86 20.01
N ARG A 642 -11.50 39.15 20.24
CA ARG A 642 -11.58 38.03 21.20
C ARG A 642 -10.74 36.82 20.79
N LEU A 643 -10.57 36.60 19.49
CA LEU A 643 -9.84 35.45 18.94
C LEU A 643 -8.34 35.73 18.73
N THR A 644 -7.89 36.97 18.92
CA THR A 644 -6.47 37.33 18.70
C THR A 644 -5.52 36.93 19.84
N SER A 645 -6.03 36.41 20.97
CA SER A 645 -5.21 36.14 22.16
C SER A 645 -4.15 35.05 21.97
N GLY A 646 -4.35 34.13 21.02
CA GLY A 646 -3.41 33.05 20.71
C GLY A 646 -2.20 33.48 19.87
N TYR A 647 -2.19 34.70 19.32
CA TYR A 647 -1.18 35.16 18.37
C TYR A 647 -0.06 35.97 19.04
N GLN A 648 1.17 35.74 18.56
CA GLN A 648 2.35 36.50 18.92
C GLN A 648 2.52 37.71 17.98
N GLY A 649 2.86 38.88 18.53
CA GLY A 649 3.09 40.11 17.76
C GLY A 649 1.87 41.02 17.61
N ASP A 650 2.10 42.30 17.30
CA ASP A 650 1.08 43.36 17.39
C ASP A 650 0.03 43.35 16.27
N LYS A 651 0.29 42.61 15.20
CA LYS A 651 -0.61 42.49 14.07
C LYS A 651 -0.92 41.03 13.78
N VAL A 652 -2.19 40.73 13.57
CA VAL A 652 -2.69 39.42 13.15
C VAL A 652 -3.17 39.52 11.70
N PRO A 653 -2.66 38.68 10.78
CA PRO A 653 -3.17 38.63 9.42
C PRO A 653 -4.64 38.20 9.40
N LEU A 654 -5.49 38.97 8.70
CA LEU A 654 -6.87 38.61 8.42
C LEU A 654 -7.07 38.37 6.93
N MET A 655 -7.87 37.36 6.62
CA MET A 655 -8.27 36.99 5.26
C MET A 655 -9.80 36.98 5.17
N PHE A 656 -10.41 37.77 4.31
CA PHE A 656 -11.86 37.83 4.17
C PHE A 656 -12.34 37.22 2.86
N TYR A 657 -13.26 36.27 2.95
CA TYR A 657 -14.01 35.73 1.81
C TYR A 657 -15.51 35.98 2.00
N PRO A 658 -16.23 36.45 0.97
CA PRO A 658 -15.68 36.92 -0.30
C PRO A 658 -14.88 38.20 -0.11
N HIS A 659 -13.86 38.43 -0.94
CA HIS A 659 -13.04 39.65 -0.91
C HIS A 659 -13.85 40.97 -0.98
N THR A 660 -15.07 40.94 -1.53
CA THR A 660 -15.95 42.10 -1.67
C THR A 660 -16.48 42.63 -0.34
N TYR A 661 -16.49 41.83 0.73
CA TYR A 661 -16.97 42.24 2.06
C TYR A 661 -16.24 43.49 2.58
N THR A 662 -14.92 43.55 2.42
CA THR A 662 -14.13 44.69 2.90
C THR A 662 -14.49 45.99 2.18
N ARG A 663 -14.78 45.92 0.89
CA ARG A 663 -15.23 47.08 0.11
C ARG A 663 -16.62 47.54 0.55
N LEU A 664 -17.55 46.61 0.75
CA LEU A 664 -18.92 46.90 1.20
C LEU A 664 -18.92 47.60 2.56
N GLN A 665 -18.06 47.16 3.48
CA GLN A 665 -17.96 47.69 4.84
C GLN A 665 -16.94 48.85 4.98
N ASN A 666 -16.37 49.34 3.87
CA ASN A 666 -15.34 50.38 3.85
C ASN A 666 -14.11 50.07 4.74
N ILE A 667 -13.72 48.80 4.81
CA ILE A 667 -12.55 48.32 5.54
C ILE A 667 -11.33 48.44 4.63
N PRO A 668 -10.21 49.04 5.10
CA PRO A 668 -8.98 49.07 4.31
C PRO A 668 -8.46 47.64 4.09
N SER A 669 -8.17 47.31 2.84
CA SER A 669 -7.50 46.06 2.45
C SER A 669 -6.16 46.42 1.83
N GLU A 670 -5.07 45.82 2.31
CA GLU A 670 -3.74 46.11 1.73
C GLU A 670 -3.53 45.37 0.42
N LYS A 671 -4.05 44.14 0.31
CA LYS A 671 -3.74 43.19 -0.76
C LYS A 671 -4.90 42.24 -1.01
N GLU A 672 -4.86 41.55 -2.14
CA GLU A 672 -5.73 40.41 -2.44
C GLU A 672 -4.90 39.14 -2.63
N TYR A 673 -5.48 38.00 -2.30
CA TYR A 673 -4.90 36.68 -2.55
C TYR A 673 -5.94 35.79 -3.21
N GLU A 674 -5.51 35.03 -4.20
CA GLU A 674 -6.24 33.92 -4.79
C GLU A 674 -5.80 32.63 -4.10
N ALA A 675 -6.76 31.92 -3.51
CA ALA A 675 -6.61 30.58 -2.97
C ALA A 675 -6.96 29.58 -4.08
N TRP A 676 -5.93 29.04 -4.72
CA TRP A 676 -6.09 28.01 -5.72
C TRP A 676 -6.06 26.64 -5.05
N VAL A 677 -7.06 25.81 -5.34
CA VAL A 677 -7.20 24.47 -4.78
C VAL A 677 -7.37 23.47 -5.92
N LEU A 678 -6.55 22.42 -5.90
CA LEU A 678 -6.61 21.30 -6.83
C LEU A 678 -7.02 20.03 -6.09
N ASN A 679 -8.00 19.32 -6.62
CA ASN A 679 -8.25 17.94 -6.26
C ASN A 679 -7.15 17.07 -6.88
N CYS A 680 -6.37 16.37 -6.06
CA CYS A 680 -5.24 15.57 -6.52
C CYS A 680 -5.62 14.48 -7.53
N GLY A 681 -6.86 13.98 -7.50
CA GLY A 681 -7.37 13.05 -8.51
C GLY A 681 -7.35 13.62 -9.94
N GLN A 682 -7.40 14.95 -10.07
CA GLN A 682 -7.29 15.67 -11.34
C GLN A 682 -5.87 16.16 -11.64
N GLY A 683 -4.87 15.80 -10.83
CA GLY A 683 -3.49 16.28 -10.98
C GLY A 683 -2.85 15.96 -12.33
N HIS A 684 -3.22 14.84 -12.96
CA HIS A 684 -2.74 14.48 -14.29
C HIS A 684 -3.14 15.51 -15.36
N LEU A 685 -4.36 16.08 -15.28
CA LEU A 685 -4.82 17.13 -16.20
C LEU A 685 -4.01 18.42 -16.03
N PHE A 686 -3.59 18.73 -14.79
CA PHE A 686 -2.69 19.85 -14.54
C PHE A 686 -1.30 19.62 -15.17
N MET A 687 -0.78 18.38 -15.13
CA MET A 687 0.45 18.05 -15.85
C MET A 687 0.31 18.20 -17.36
N GLU A 688 -0.77 17.71 -17.96
CA GLU A 688 -1.06 17.86 -19.39
C GLU A 688 -1.18 19.34 -19.80
N TYR A 689 -1.85 20.15 -18.98
CA TYR A 689 -1.91 21.59 -19.14
C TYR A 689 -0.51 22.24 -19.16
N MET A 690 0.34 21.88 -18.21
CA MET A 690 1.71 22.40 -18.13
C MET A 690 2.58 21.98 -19.32
N GLN A 691 2.41 20.74 -19.80
CA GLN A 691 3.09 20.26 -21.00
C GLN A 691 2.65 21.04 -22.25
N ARG A 692 1.34 21.24 -22.43
CA ARG A 692 0.77 21.95 -23.59
C ARG A 692 1.11 23.44 -23.58
N ARG A 693 0.88 24.14 -22.47
CA ARG A 693 0.97 25.61 -22.38
C ARG A 693 2.40 26.11 -22.15
N PHE A 694 3.19 25.39 -21.37
CA PHE A 694 4.53 25.83 -20.95
C PHE A 694 5.66 24.99 -21.54
N ARG A 695 5.33 23.97 -22.36
CA ARG A 695 6.28 23.07 -23.02
C ARG A 695 7.22 22.37 -22.03
N ILE A 696 6.73 22.11 -20.81
CA ILE A 696 7.44 21.26 -19.85
C ILE A 696 7.38 19.83 -20.38
N ARG A 697 8.54 19.24 -20.66
CA ARG A 697 8.64 17.82 -21.03
C ARG A 697 8.73 17.03 -19.74
N PHE A 698 7.79 16.13 -19.48
CA PHE A 698 7.80 15.25 -18.31
C PHE A 698 8.69 14.04 -18.57
#